data_AF-A0A562JLH3-F1
#
_entry.id   AF-A0A562JLH3-F1
#
_cell.length_a   1.000
_cell.length_b   1.000
_cell.length_c   1.000
_cell.angle_alpha   90.00
_cell.angle_beta   90.00
_cell.angle_gamma   90.00
#
_symmetry.space_group_name_H-M   'P 1'
#
loop_
_entity.id
_entity.type
_entity.pdbx_description
1 polymer ?
#
loop_
_entity_poly.entity_id
_entity_poly.type
_entity_poly.pdbx_seq_one_letter_code
_entity_poly.pdbx_strand_id
1 'polypeptide(L)'
;MSRKMIVIGILILLTACSNTEKVHDAADKDNMSEVEEITNNSDVDNVLPAENNTFSLKEIDINRLNEIRITEEDGNRILFDDYLSSTEIVSETEAVFSDEYYDTVRNSSQALYCEGFDEDFDNDMIDTNISNMKFVHFDSSGTNTFSNFESPYNLTKKNTVLVLEGTDESSEVNVKDIVYGYCVDNITLNCFIKRNTSDTFDVIIDPAYMYGLPVYHSDAACCDYTVNGLNIKADTLFLNVADVDGALKDTLMRSSSSYVYAQLTFGEIDCSYGVKSGYNITASIDDYKLITTDTERVLTKSFMFENTEGKNPEMLRVYNTIMSNMDVLNTESTLGITLLDLDFDNIPEVLATRYSDISDPLYKGSDTEAADVDVYRIENENLIYIGTLYNYHTVIYELGNVLGLKTLEDGSKAWFNMSYRNRNTGEVSDTDYIFTLEGNELKFQEVFSKDKEGNYYYFGEPMVFEESTFTDEIYGQETTSTMYSWGNYKSRFGTWELIGKIKQGYCEDMKDSSFNLYSDWLSHTDPNNKSYKLQLTERMLSYNVAYLVDSYYLGSYDANKQYFEYRFLGDYAKPVIYLYPTKQEDVSVKIDLKGMLTCSYPEYNDGWNVTAYPDGTLINKSDGREYSYLYWEGKGAADWDMSQGFVVKGSDTARFLQDKLEYLGLTARELNEFIVYWLPLMKDNKYNLITFQTAAYEENARLYITPKPDSVLRVFMAYKALDDYIEVPEQRLSTFKRNGFAAVEWGGTEVK
;
A
#
# COMPACT_ATOMS: atom_id res chain seq x y z
N MET A 1 46.90 33.17 4.28
CA MET A 1 48.14 32.72 3.60
C MET A 1 47.72 31.66 2.58
N SER A 2 47.91 31.90 1.28
CA SER A 2 47.86 30.93 0.15
C SER A 2 46.52 30.17 -0.10
N ARG A 3 45.71 30.57 -1.10
CA ARG A 3 45.61 30.05 -2.51
C ARG A 3 44.79 28.74 -2.60
N LYS A 4 43.91 28.49 -3.57
CA LYS A 4 43.80 28.90 -4.99
C LYS A 4 42.46 28.33 -5.51
N MET A 5 41.71 29.04 -6.35
CA MET A 5 41.48 28.65 -7.76
C MET A 5 40.50 29.60 -8.44
N ILE A 6 40.91 30.12 -9.59
CA ILE A 6 40.13 30.88 -10.55
C ILE A 6 40.62 30.44 -11.94
N VAL A 7 39.66 30.25 -12.87
CA VAL A 7 39.67 30.60 -14.31
C VAL A 7 39.74 29.51 -15.42
N ILE A 8 38.64 29.51 -16.23
CA ILE A 8 38.46 29.39 -17.72
C ILE A 8 38.68 28.01 -18.34
N GLY A 9 37.87 27.45 -19.26
CA GLY A 9 36.79 27.95 -20.13
C GLY A 9 37.10 27.71 -21.63
N ILE A 10 36.08 27.29 -22.42
CA ILE A 10 35.85 27.47 -23.88
C ILE A 10 36.00 26.27 -24.87
N LEU A 11 34.84 25.93 -25.46
CA LEU A 11 34.41 25.50 -26.84
C LEU A 11 35.05 24.32 -27.60
N ILE A 12 34.18 23.50 -28.22
CA ILE A 12 34.07 23.27 -29.69
C ILE A 12 32.59 22.97 -30.06
N LEU A 13 32.10 23.62 -31.13
CA LEU A 13 30.83 23.41 -31.84
C LEU A 13 30.95 22.27 -32.89
N LEU A 14 29.84 21.58 -33.23
CA LEU A 14 29.26 21.57 -34.59
C LEU A 14 27.95 20.76 -34.70
N THR A 15 27.01 21.39 -35.41
CA THR A 15 25.65 21.03 -35.85
C THR A 15 25.58 20.13 -37.09
N ALA A 16 24.52 19.31 -37.24
CA ALA A 16 23.71 19.09 -38.46
C ALA A 16 22.65 17.99 -38.20
N CYS A 17 21.34 18.25 -38.17
CA CYS A 17 20.37 18.36 -39.29
C CYS A 17 20.15 17.07 -40.13
N SER A 18 18.97 16.44 -39.99
CA SER A 18 17.98 16.07 -41.05
C SER A 18 17.00 15.04 -40.45
N ASN A 19 15.72 15.35 -40.21
CA ASN A 19 14.55 15.39 -41.13
C ASN A 19 14.43 14.20 -42.09
N THR A 20 13.38 13.38 -41.89
CA THR A 20 12.26 13.06 -42.84
C THR A 20 11.36 12.02 -42.15
N GLU A 21 10.16 12.37 -41.69
CA GLU A 21 8.87 12.41 -42.40
C GLU A 21 8.31 11.06 -42.91
N LYS A 22 7.05 10.85 -42.50
CA LYS A 22 6.08 9.78 -42.79
C LYS A 22 5.88 9.52 -44.30
N VAL A 23 5.27 8.38 -44.64
CA VAL A 23 3.97 8.25 -45.37
C VAL A 23 3.74 6.80 -45.84
N HIS A 24 2.67 6.21 -45.29
CA HIS A 24 1.55 5.47 -45.90
C HIS A 24 1.66 4.52 -47.11
N ASP A 25 0.85 3.47 -46.94
CA ASP A 25 -0.08 2.83 -47.88
C ASP A 25 0.37 1.68 -48.80
N ALA A 26 -0.05 0.50 -48.34
CA ALA A 26 -1.13 -0.31 -48.92
C ALA A 26 -0.95 -0.99 -50.31
N ALA A 27 -1.16 -2.30 -50.22
CA ALA A 27 -2.08 -3.09 -51.03
C ALA A 27 -1.56 -3.93 -52.22
N ASP A 28 -2.10 -5.15 -52.19
CA ASP A 28 -2.50 -6.02 -53.29
C ASP A 28 -1.48 -7.00 -53.93
N LYS A 29 -1.66 -8.26 -53.47
CA LYS A 29 -2.23 -9.40 -54.22
C LYS A 29 -1.47 -10.07 -55.36
N ASP A 30 -1.45 -11.40 -55.17
CA ASP A 30 -1.83 -12.47 -56.10
C ASP A 30 -0.79 -13.15 -57.01
N ASN A 31 -0.78 -14.47 -56.80
CA ASN A 31 -0.72 -15.58 -57.76
C ASN A 31 0.62 -15.91 -58.43
N MET A 32 1.20 -17.07 -58.06
CA MET A 32 0.96 -18.40 -58.66
C MET A 32 1.50 -18.53 -60.09
N SER A 33 2.55 -19.34 -60.24
CA SER A 33 2.59 -20.39 -61.27
C SER A 33 3.79 -21.33 -61.04
N GLU A 34 3.47 -22.53 -60.57
CA GLU A 34 3.90 -23.84 -61.09
C GLU A 34 4.22 -23.82 -62.61
N VAL A 35 5.02 -24.67 -63.26
CA VAL A 35 5.68 -25.97 -62.98
C VAL A 35 6.51 -26.32 -64.23
N GLU A 36 7.30 -27.41 -64.12
CA GLU A 36 7.78 -28.30 -65.21
C GLU A 36 9.13 -27.89 -65.85
N GLU A 37 10.11 -28.79 -66.05
CA GLU A 37 10.03 -30.22 -66.32
C GLU A 37 11.44 -30.88 -66.31
N ILE A 38 11.46 -32.21 -66.22
CA ILE A 38 12.47 -33.17 -66.74
C ILE A 38 13.29 -33.99 -65.70
N THR A 39 13.04 -35.29 -65.81
CA THR A 39 13.49 -36.47 -65.07
C THR A 39 14.84 -37.06 -65.53
N ASN A 40 15.48 -37.79 -64.58
CA ASN A 40 16.45 -38.92 -64.71
C ASN A 40 17.87 -38.57 -65.23
N ASN A 41 18.99 -39.04 -64.65
CA ASN A 41 19.25 -40.32 -64.00
C ASN A 41 20.62 -40.32 -63.26
N SER A 42 20.69 -41.13 -62.20
CA SER A 42 21.84 -41.87 -61.60
C SER A 42 23.12 -41.18 -61.09
N ASP A 43 23.34 -41.43 -59.79
CA ASP A 43 24.58 -41.58 -59.03
C ASP A 43 25.38 -40.32 -58.63
N VAL A 44 25.33 -39.98 -57.33
CA VAL A 44 26.45 -40.05 -56.37
C VAL A 44 26.19 -39.12 -55.17
N ASP A 45 26.34 -39.69 -53.98
CA ASP A 45 26.50 -39.10 -52.64
C ASP A 45 25.29 -38.43 -51.93
N ASN A 46 24.77 -39.17 -50.93
CA ASN A 46 24.08 -38.63 -49.77
C ASN A 46 25.00 -37.65 -49.03
N VAL A 47 24.78 -36.35 -49.23
CA VAL A 47 25.16 -35.32 -48.26
C VAL A 47 23.90 -34.96 -47.49
N LEU A 48 23.79 -35.49 -46.27
CA LEU A 48 22.88 -34.95 -45.26
C LEU A 48 23.24 -33.46 -45.05
N PRO A 49 22.27 -32.53 -44.95
CA PRO A 49 22.61 -31.17 -44.56
C PRO A 49 23.21 -31.19 -43.16
N ALA A 50 24.27 -30.41 -42.96
CA ALA A 50 24.94 -30.24 -41.68
C ALA A 50 23.90 -29.90 -40.59
N GLU A 51 23.90 -30.67 -39.51
CA GLU A 51 23.24 -30.31 -38.27
C GLU A 51 23.78 -28.93 -37.85
N ASN A 52 22.89 -27.94 -37.79
CA ASN A 52 23.18 -26.71 -37.05
C ASN A 52 23.39 -27.16 -35.59
N ASN A 53 24.64 -27.18 -35.12
CA ASN A 53 24.96 -27.33 -33.71
C ASN A 53 24.31 -26.18 -32.94
N THR A 54 23.10 -26.38 -32.45
CA THR A 54 22.46 -25.48 -31.49
C THR A 54 23.17 -25.65 -30.16
N PHE A 55 23.75 -24.55 -29.67
CA PHE A 55 24.29 -24.40 -28.33
C PHE A 55 23.29 -24.88 -27.26
N SER A 56 23.72 -25.75 -26.35
CA SER A 56 22.94 -26.24 -25.21
C SER A 56 23.58 -25.79 -23.91
N LEU A 57 22.87 -24.97 -23.12
CA LEU A 57 23.35 -24.60 -21.78
C LEU A 57 23.45 -25.76 -20.82
N LYS A 58 22.68 -26.84 -21.00
CA LYS A 58 22.75 -28.02 -20.14
C LYS A 58 24.09 -28.75 -20.24
N GLU A 59 24.87 -28.49 -21.29
CA GLU A 59 26.19 -29.08 -21.51
C GLU A 59 27.32 -28.24 -20.89
N ILE A 60 27.01 -27.08 -20.31
CA ILE A 60 27.97 -26.14 -19.74
C ILE A 60 28.07 -26.29 -18.21
N ASP A 61 29.29 -26.23 -17.68
CA ASP A 61 29.52 -26.13 -16.23
C ASP A 61 28.99 -24.80 -15.71
N ILE A 62 28.07 -24.87 -14.74
CA ILE A 62 27.45 -23.72 -14.08
C ILE A 62 28.48 -22.71 -13.56
N ASN A 63 29.67 -23.16 -13.14
CA ASN A 63 30.74 -22.25 -12.68
C ASN A 63 31.26 -21.32 -13.79
N ARG A 64 31.16 -21.71 -15.07
CA ARG A 64 31.53 -20.83 -16.20
C ARG A 64 30.54 -19.68 -16.37
N LEU A 65 29.29 -19.85 -15.93
CA LEU A 65 28.29 -18.79 -15.95
C LEU A 65 28.64 -17.68 -14.97
N ASN A 66 29.35 -18.00 -13.88
CA ASN A 66 29.83 -17.01 -12.91
C ASN A 66 30.96 -16.13 -13.47
N GLU A 67 31.48 -16.41 -14.66
CA GLU A 67 32.48 -15.57 -15.33
C GLU A 67 31.86 -14.61 -16.36
N ILE A 68 30.54 -14.69 -16.57
CA ILE A 68 29.80 -13.79 -17.47
C ILE A 68 29.68 -12.44 -16.78
N ARG A 69 30.23 -11.40 -17.41
CA ARG A 69 30.01 -10.01 -17.01
C ARG A 69 28.74 -9.51 -17.65
N ILE A 70 27.88 -8.86 -16.86
CA ILE A 70 26.67 -8.20 -17.36
C ILE A 70 26.96 -6.71 -17.41
N THR A 71 26.86 -6.12 -18.61
CA THR A 71 27.09 -4.69 -18.83
C THR A 71 25.89 -4.05 -19.54
N GLU A 72 24.69 -4.34 -19.06
CA GLU A 72 23.47 -3.76 -19.61
C GLU A 72 23.02 -2.54 -18.80
N GLU A 73 22.29 -1.62 -19.41
CA GLU A 73 21.65 -0.50 -18.72
C GLU A 73 20.16 -0.54 -19.09
N ASP A 74 19.29 -0.48 -18.08
CA ASP A 74 17.83 -0.36 -18.26
C ASP A 74 17.42 1.07 -17.86
N GLY A 75 17.45 1.98 -18.82
CA GLY A 75 17.23 3.41 -18.57
C GLY A 75 18.24 4.00 -17.59
N ASN A 76 17.77 4.42 -16.40
CA ASN A 76 18.62 4.97 -15.33
C ASN A 76 19.18 3.90 -14.36
N ARG A 77 18.88 2.62 -14.59
CA ARG A 77 19.44 1.52 -13.80
C ARG A 77 20.84 1.19 -14.32
N ILE A 78 21.86 1.61 -13.56
CA ILE A 78 23.24 1.17 -13.77
C ILE A 78 23.34 -0.26 -13.26
N LEU A 79 23.45 -1.23 -14.17
CA LEU A 79 23.77 -2.61 -13.82
C LEU A 79 25.30 -2.72 -13.69
N PHE A 80 25.77 -3.19 -12.54
CA PHE A 80 27.20 -3.16 -12.19
C PHE A 80 28.05 -4.15 -12.99
N ASP A 81 29.32 -3.79 -13.16
CA ASP A 81 30.44 -4.59 -13.72
C ASP A 81 30.92 -5.66 -12.71
N ASP A 82 30.03 -6.57 -12.28
CA ASP A 82 30.37 -7.65 -11.33
C ASP A 82 29.79 -9.02 -11.72
N TYR A 83 30.32 -10.09 -11.11
CA TYR A 83 30.03 -11.48 -11.47
C TYR A 83 28.82 -12.04 -10.69
N LEU A 84 27.79 -12.52 -11.39
CA LEU A 84 26.64 -13.16 -10.73
C LEU A 84 26.92 -14.61 -10.33
N SER A 85 26.32 -15.08 -9.24
CA SER A 85 26.35 -16.49 -8.84
C SER A 85 25.16 -17.23 -9.43
N SER A 86 25.42 -18.03 -10.46
CA SER A 86 24.44 -18.95 -11.01
C SER A 86 24.07 -20.04 -10.00
N THR A 87 22.79 -20.39 -9.96
CA THR A 87 22.22 -21.34 -8.98
C THR A 87 21.69 -22.59 -9.66
N GLU A 88 21.07 -22.43 -10.84
CA GLU A 88 20.46 -23.53 -11.59
C GLU A 88 20.45 -23.24 -13.10
N ILE A 89 20.60 -24.27 -13.93
CA ILE A 89 20.34 -24.20 -15.38
C ILE A 89 18.97 -24.80 -15.62
N VAL A 90 18.02 -23.98 -16.09
CA VAL A 90 16.60 -24.37 -16.18
C VAL A 90 16.20 -24.82 -17.59
N SER A 91 16.87 -24.31 -18.63
CA SER A 91 16.59 -24.73 -20.01
C SER A 91 17.85 -24.69 -20.90
N GLU A 92 17.68 -24.92 -22.20
CA GLU A 92 18.77 -24.86 -23.18
C GLU A 92 19.34 -23.44 -23.34
N THR A 93 18.60 -22.42 -22.89
CA THR A 93 18.91 -21.00 -23.07
C THR A 93 18.79 -20.18 -21.79
N GLU A 94 18.46 -20.79 -20.65
CA GLU A 94 18.12 -20.04 -19.43
C GLU A 94 18.81 -20.62 -18.19
N ALA A 95 19.28 -19.73 -17.34
CA ALA A 95 19.85 -20.06 -16.03
C ALA A 95 19.38 -19.07 -14.96
N VAL A 96 19.19 -19.57 -13.76
CA VAL A 96 18.74 -18.83 -12.57
C VAL A 96 19.95 -18.30 -11.83
N PHE A 97 19.90 -17.04 -11.42
CA PHE A 97 20.97 -16.38 -10.68
C PHE A 97 20.44 -15.80 -9.37
N SER A 98 21.26 -15.89 -8.33
CA SER A 98 21.00 -15.19 -7.06
C SER A 98 21.64 -13.81 -7.12
N ASP A 99 20.83 -12.76 -6.99
CA ASP A 99 21.34 -11.40 -6.87
C ASP A 99 20.32 -10.50 -6.14
N GLU A 100 20.82 -9.67 -5.22
CA GLU A 100 20.07 -8.67 -4.48
C GLU A 100 19.92 -7.35 -5.28
N TYR A 101 20.71 -7.14 -6.34
CA TYR A 101 20.69 -5.90 -7.14
C TYR A 101 19.52 -5.83 -8.15
N TYR A 102 18.96 -6.96 -8.58
CA TYR A 102 17.77 -7.01 -9.47
C TYR A 102 16.44 -6.95 -8.70
N ASP A 103 16.51 -6.67 -7.41
CA ASP A 103 15.38 -6.77 -6.49
C ASP A 103 14.69 -5.43 -6.31
N THR A 104 14.55 -4.63 -7.37
CA THR A 104 13.91 -3.32 -7.25
C THR A 104 12.66 -3.19 -8.12
N VAL A 105 11.67 -2.53 -7.55
CA VAL A 105 10.36 -2.24 -8.15
C VAL A 105 10.00 -0.80 -7.83
N ARG A 106 9.02 -0.22 -8.52
CA ARG A 106 8.40 1.03 -8.08
C ARG A 106 6.92 0.85 -7.86
N ASN A 107 6.35 1.78 -7.10
CA ASN A 107 4.91 2.00 -7.12
C ASN A 107 4.49 2.60 -8.47
N SER A 108 3.34 2.19 -8.98
CA SER A 108 2.66 2.93 -10.04
C SER A 108 2.40 4.36 -9.55
N SER A 109 2.60 5.35 -10.42
CA SER A 109 2.18 6.74 -10.18
C SER A 109 0.67 6.92 -10.22
N GLN A 110 -0.07 5.85 -10.58
CA GLN A 110 -1.52 5.83 -10.78
C GLN A 110 -2.01 6.82 -11.85
N ALA A 111 -1.09 7.30 -12.69
CA ALA A 111 -1.40 8.27 -13.72
C ALA A 111 -2.21 7.64 -14.86
N LEU A 112 -3.23 8.37 -15.31
CA LEU A 112 -4.02 8.13 -16.51
C LEU A 112 -4.37 9.45 -17.21
N TYR A 113 -3.87 9.65 -18.41
CA TYR A 113 -4.21 10.78 -19.27
C TYR A 113 -4.96 10.29 -20.51
N CYS A 114 -6.03 10.99 -20.89
CA CYS A 114 -6.87 10.66 -22.03
C CYS A 114 -6.79 11.76 -23.10
N GLU A 115 -6.44 11.37 -24.33
CA GLU A 115 -6.34 12.30 -25.46
C GLU A 115 -7.67 13.04 -25.69
N GLY A 116 -7.60 14.36 -25.86
CA GLY A 116 -8.75 15.22 -26.12
C GLY A 116 -9.57 15.62 -24.88
N PHE A 117 -9.22 15.10 -23.70
CA PHE A 117 -9.84 15.47 -22.43
C PHE A 117 -8.84 16.09 -21.45
N ASP A 118 -7.61 15.56 -21.41
CA ASP A 118 -6.55 16.08 -20.56
C ASP A 118 -5.56 16.92 -21.38
N GLU A 119 -5.39 18.20 -21.02
CA GLU A 119 -4.50 19.14 -21.73
C GLU A 119 -3.04 18.69 -21.74
N ASP A 120 -2.66 17.87 -20.75
CA ASP A 120 -1.29 17.41 -20.51
C ASP A 120 -0.93 16.08 -21.20
N PHE A 121 -1.86 15.49 -21.95
CA PHE A 121 -1.62 14.23 -22.66
C PHE A 121 -0.37 14.28 -23.57
N ASP A 122 -0.20 15.38 -24.32
CA ASP A 122 0.91 15.59 -25.25
C ASP A 122 2.20 16.10 -24.58
N ASN A 123 2.14 16.54 -23.32
CA ASN A 123 3.29 17.10 -22.60
C ASN A 123 4.19 16.04 -21.96
N ASP A 124 3.90 14.76 -22.19
CA ASP A 124 4.61 13.61 -21.63
C ASP A 124 4.67 13.59 -20.09
N MET A 125 3.58 14.03 -19.46
CA MET A 125 3.48 14.07 -17.99
C MET A 125 3.60 12.70 -17.34
N ILE A 126 3.23 11.62 -18.06
CA ILE A 126 3.44 10.27 -17.55
C ILE A 126 4.94 9.94 -17.42
N ASP A 127 5.77 10.33 -18.39
CA ASP A 127 7.22 10.16 -18.32
C ASP A 127 7.82 11.01 -17.20
N THR A 128 7.30 12.22 -17.01
CA THR A 128 7.68 13.09 -15.89
C THR A 128 7.33 12.45 -14.53
N ASN A 129 6.13 11.87 -14.38
CA ASN A 129 5.74 11.20 -13.14
C ASN A 129 6.57 9.93 -12.91
N ILE A 130 6.82 9.11 -13.93
CA ILE A 130 7.64 7.89 -13.84
C ILE A 130 9.09 8.22 -13.48
N SER A 131 9.70 9.21 -14.13
CA SER A 131 11.08 9.61 -13.87
C SER A 131 11.30 10.21 -12.48
N ASN A 132 10.26 10.77 -11.87
CA ASN A 132 10.28 11.26 -10.49
C ASN A 132 10.03 10.15 -9.44
N MET A 133 9.61 8.95 -9.86
CA MET A 133 9.36 7.81 -8.96
C MET A 133 10.63 6.99 -8.73
N LYS A 134 10.92 6.69 -7.46
CA LYS A 134 12.09 5.89 -7.09
C LYS A 134 11.79 4.38 -7.15
N PHE A 135 12.80 3.62 -7.55
CA PHE A 135 12.84 2.17 -7.36
C PHE A 135 13.27 1.81 -5.93
N VAL A 136 12.49 0.95 -5.28
CA VAL A 136 12.67 0.46 -3.91
C VAL A 136 12.90 -1.05 -3.91
N HIS A 137 13.50 -1.59 -2.84
CA HIS A 137 13.82 -3.03 -2.76
C HIS A 137 12.56 -3.88 -2.59
N PHE A 138 12.46 -5.03 -3.24
CA PHE A 138 11.27 -5.86 -3.29
C PHE A 138 11.20 -6.90 -2.15
N ASP A 139 12.31 -7.20 -1.46
CA ASP A 139 12.37 -8.20 -0.38
C ASP A 139 13.04 -7.66 0.91
N SER A 140 12.64 -8.25 2.04
CA SER A 140 12.81 -7.84 3.44
C SER A 140 13.93 -8.55 4.20
N SER A 141 14.86 -9.21 3.53
CA SER A 141 15.93 -9.98 4.19
C SER A 141 16.94 -9.11 5.00
N GLY A 142 16.85 -7.78 4.90
CA GLY A 142 17.72 -6.81 5.59
C GLY A 142 17.11 -6.13 6.82
N THR A 143 17.96 -5.69 7.75
CA THR A 143 17.62 -5.04 9.03
C THR A 143 17.02 -3.63 8.94
N ASN A 144 16.61 -3.18 7.74
CA ASN A 144 16.03 -1.85 7.50
C ASN A 144 14.73 -1.98 6.70
N THR A 145 13.59 -1.94 7.39
CA THR A 145 12.24 -2.07 6.83
C THR A 145 11.76 -0.84 6.04
N PHE A 146 12.40 0.31 6.23
CA PHE A 146 11.96 1.60 5.68
C PHE A 146 12.25 1.82 4.18
N SER A 147 12.96 0.91 3.51
CA SER A 147 13.33 1.07 2.09
C SER A 147 12.76 0.00 1.16
N ASN A 148 11.82 -0.80 1.66
CA ASN A 148 11.27 -1.93 0.95
C ASN A 148 9.88 -1.61 0.39
N PHE A 149 9.55 -2.26 -0.71
CA PHE A 149 8.24 -2.21 -1.33
C PHE A 149 7.22 -2.85 -0.38
N GLU A 150 6.22 -2.07 -0.03
CA GLU A 150 5.09 -2.57 0.74
C GLU A 150 3.92 -2.87 -0.18
N SER A 151 3.30 -4.04 0.02
CA SER A 151 2.06 -4.41 -0.64
C SER A 151 1.05 -4.88 0.40
N PRO A 152 -0.24 -4.53 0.24
CA PRO A 152 -1.30 -5.17 1.02
C PRO A 152 -1.53 -6.64 0.56
N TYR A 153 -0.94 -7.05 -0.55
CA TYR A 153 -1.04 -8.40 -1.10
C TYR A 153 0.18 -9.25 -0.74
N ASN A 154 -0.03 -10.57 -0.65
CA ASN A 154 1.05 -11.53 -0.52
C ASN A 154 1.71 -11.73 -1.88
N LEU A 155 2.82 -11.03 -2.11
CA LEU A 155 3.61 -11.14 -3.33
C LEU A 155 4.67 -12.23 -3.16
N THR A 156 4.76 -13.15 -4.11
CA THR A 156 5.84 -14.15 -4.17
C THR A 156 6.82 -13.76 -5.26
N LYS A 157 8.01 -13.33 -4.87
CA LYS A 157 9.08 -12.98 -5.81
C LYS A 157 9.56 -14.20 -6.60
N LYS A 158 9.77 -14.03 -7.91
CA LYS A 158 10.41 -15.03 -8.79
C LYS A 158 11.92 -14.82 -8.81
N ASN A 159 12.67 -15.90 -8.98
CA ASN A 159 14.11 -15.80 -9.16
C ASN A 159 14.45 -15.09 -10.47
N THR A 160 15.57 -14.37 -10.49
CA THR A 160 16.11 -13.75 -11.71
C THR A 160 16.63 -14.83 -12.66
N VAL A 161 16.19 -14.77 -13.91
CA VAL A 161 16.57 -15.68 -15.00
C VAL A 161 17.33 -14.90 -16.06
N LEU A 162 18.55 -15.32 -16.38
CA LEU A 162 19.26 -14.84 -17.56
C LEU A 162 18.87 -15.69 -18.76
N VAL A 163 18.43 -15.03 -19.83
CA VAL A 163 18.28 -15.63 -21.15
C VAL A 163 19.59 -15.43 -21.88
N LEU A 164 20.21 -16.51 -22.33
CA LEU A 164 21.56 -16.55 -22.85
C LEU A 164 21.58 -17.03 -24.30
N GLU A 165 22.53 -16.54 -25.08
CA GLU A 165 22.79 -16.98 -26.46
C GLU A 165 24.27 -17.27 -26.72
N GLY A 166 24.55 -18.25 -27.58
CA GLY A 166 25.89 -18.68 -27.97
C GLY A 166 25.85 -19.62 -29.18
N THR A 167 26.98 -19.81 -29.86
CA THR A 167 27.04 -20.54 -31.14
C THR A 167 27.82 -21.86 -31.15
N ASP A 168 28.47 -22.27 -30.05
CA ASP A 168 29.08 -23.59 -29.83
C ASP A 168 29.81 -23.65 -28.47
N GLU A 169 30.36 -24.82 -28.09
CA GLU A 169 31.17 -25.03 -26.87
C GLU A 169 32.37 -24.06 -26.73
N SER A 170 32.80 -23.42 -27.83
CA SER A 170 33.95 -22.50 -27.92
C SER A 170 33.59 -21.01 -28.03
N SER A 171 32.30 -20.68 -28.09
CA SER A 171 31.78 -19.32 -28.26
C SER A 171 31.69 -18.57 -26.93
N GLU A 172 31.74 -17.24 -27.00
CA GLU A 172 31.42 -16.34 -25.88
C GLU A 172 29.90 -16.41 -25.61
N VAL A 173 29.52 -16.75 -24.37
CA VAL A 173 28.11 -16.79 -23.94
C VAL A 173 27.67 -15.38 -23.61
N ASN A 174 26.66 -14.87 -24.33
CA ASN A 174 26.17 -13.51 -24.16
C ASN A 174 24.81 -13.50 -23.47
N VAL A 175 24.54 -12.45 -22.70
CA VAL A 175 23.21 -12.19 -22.12
C VAL A 175 22.31 -11.61 -23.20
N LYS A 176 21.28 -12.37 -23.56
CA LYS A 176 20.22 -11.92 -24.45
C LYS A 176 19.20 -11.09 -23.71
N ASP A 177 18.81 -11.51 -22.51
CA ASP A 177 17.84 -10.80 -21.68
C ASP A 177 18.01 -11.14 -20.18
N ILE A 178 17.45 -10.31 -19.32
CA ILE A 178 17.39 -10.51 -17.87
C ILE A 178 15.92 -10.43 -17.47
N VAL A 179 15.37 -11.55 -17.02
CA VAL A 179 13.95 -11.68 -16.70
C VAL A 179 13.78 -11.89 -15.19
N TYR A 180 12.91 -11.08 -14.58
CA TYR A 180 12.52 -11.19 -13.18
C TYR A 180 11.03 -10.95 -13.06
N GLY A 181 10.46 -11.18 -11.87
CA GLY A 181 9.01 -11.12 -11.73
C GLY A 181 8.48 -11.47 -10.34
N TYR A 182 7.17 -11.56 -10.26
CA TYR A 182 6.43 -11.95 -9.07
C TYR A 182 5.13 -12.67 -9.44
N CYS A 183 4.63 -13.47 -8.50
CA CYS A 183 3.27 -14.00 -8.51
C CYS A 183 2.44 -13.35 -7.41
N VAL A 184 1.15 -13.17 -7.65
CA VAL A 184 0.17 -12.74 -6.65
C VAL A 184 -1.13 -13.50 -6.84
N ASP A 185 -1.70 -13.97 -5.73
CA ASP A 185 -2.91 -14.79 -5.73
C ASP A 185 -4.11 -14.06 -5.11
N ASN A 186 -5.32 -14.43 -5.54
CA ASN A 186 -6.60 -13.99 -4.97
C ASN A 186 -6.73 -12.46 -4.86
N ILE A 187 -6.53 -11.77 -5.98
CA ILE A 187 -6.57 -10.31 -6.04
C ILE A 187 -7.77 -9.81 -6.85
N THR A 188 -8.48 -8.81 -6.33
CA THR A 188 -9.62 -8.20 -7.01
C THR A 188 -9.30 -6.77 -7.43
N LEU A 189 -9.37 -6.50 -8.73
CA LEU A 189 -8.99 -5.22 -9.32
C LEU A 189 -10.09 -4.71 -10.25
N ASN A 190 -10.18 -3.40 -10.42
CA ASN A 190 -11.00 -2.83 -11.48
C ASN A 190 -10.16 -2.67 -12.75
N CYS A 191 -10.74 -3.08 -13.87
CA CYS A 191 -10.03 -3.18 -15.14
C CYS A 191 -10.91 -2.78 -16.33
N PHE A 192 -10.24 -2.34 -17.39
CA PHE A 192 -10.81 -2.32 -18.73
C PHE A 192 -10.52 -3.68 -19.38
N ILE A 193 -11.58 -4.39 -19.77
CA ILE A 193 -11.46 -5.73 -20.36
C ILE A 193 -12.09 -5.76 -21.76
N LYS A 194 -11.37 -6.37 -22.70
CA LYS A 194 -11.80 -6.60 -24.07
C LYS A 194 -11.58 -8.05 -24.44
N ARG A 195 -12.53 -8.61 -25.19
CA ARG A 195 -12.36 -9.93 -25.79
C ARG A 195 -11.60 -9.84 -27.12
N ASN A 196 -10.66 -10.76 -27.32
CA ASN A 196 -9.93 -10.90 -28.58
C ASN A 196 -10.62 -11.83 -29.57
N THR A 197 -10.09 -11.86 -30.80
CA THR A 197 -10.52 -12.83 -31.82
C THR A 197 -10.08 -14.26 -31.49
N SER A 198 -8.98 -14.41 -30.74
CA SER A 198 -8.60 -15.65 -30.06
C SER A 198 -9.44 -15.87 -28.79
N ASP A 199 -9.39 -17.07 -28.21
CA ASP A 199 -9.97 -17.35 -26.89
C ASP A 199 -9.08 -16.76 -25.77
N THR A 200 -8.89 -15.43 -25.80
CA THR A 200 -8.17 -14.64 -24.80
C THR A 200 -8.85 -13.28 -24.55
N PHE A 201 -8.49 -12.63 -23.45
CA PHE A 201 -8.90 -11.27 -23.09
C PHE A 201 -7.68 -10.35 -22.97
N ASP A 202 -7.82 -9.13 -23.50
CA ASP A 202 -6.94 -8.00 -23.20
C ASP A 202 -7.49 -7.33 -21.94
N VAL A 203 -6.64 -7.16 -20.93
CA VAL A 203 -7.01 -6.51 -19.67
C VAL A 203 -6.02 -5.40 -19.35
N ILE A 204 -6.52 -4.19 -19.16
CA ILE A 204 -5.76 -3.04 -18.64
C ILE A 204 -6.25 -2.79 -17.22
N ILE A 205 -5.38 -2.94 -16.23
CA ILE A 205 -5.73 -2.58 -14.84
C ILE A 205 -5.94 -1.07 -14.77
N ASP A 206 -7.00 -0.61 -14.11
CA ASP A 206 -7.17 0.82 -13.86
C ASP A 206 -6.08 1.29 -12.88
N PRO A 207 -5.23 2.28 -13.25
CA PRO A 207 -4.13 2.73 -12.40
C PRO A 207 -4.57 3.12 -10.98
N ALA A 208 -5.80 3.65 -10.82
CA ALA A 208 -6.36 4.01 -9.52
C ALA A 208 -6.63 2.81 -8.59
N TYR A 209 -6.56 1.58 -9.12
CA TYR A 209 -6.83 0.32 -8.44
C TYR A 209 -5.61 -0.61 -8.45
N MET A 210 -4.40 -0.08 -8.70
CA MET A 210 -3.16 -0.88 -8.64
C MET A 210 -2.81 -1.35 -7.22
N TYR A 211 -3.24 -0.62 -6.18
CA TYR A 211 -3.22 -1.05 -4.76
C TYR A 211 -1.93 -1.75 -4.27
N GLY A 212 -0.76 -1.20 -4.58
CA GLY A 212 0.51 -1.81 -4.14
C GLY A 212 0.90 -3.05 -4.95
N LEU A 213 0.44 -3.16 -6.20
CA LEU A 213 1.08 -4.01 -7.20
C LEU A 213 2.35 -3.31 -7.73
N PRO A 214 3.51 -3.98 -7.71
CA PRO A 214 4.74 -3.39 -8.20
C PRO A 214 4.78 -3.35 -9.72
N VAL A 215 5.44 -2.32 -10.24
CA VAL A 215 5.79 -2.20 -11.65
C VAL A 215 7.31 -2.13 -11.82
N TYR A 216 7.80 -2.66 -12.94
CA TYR A 216 9.22 -2.76 -13.28
C TYR A 216 9.66 -1.75 -14.32
N HIS A 217 8.75 -1.26 -15.17
CA HIS A 217 9.12 -0.34 -16.25
C HIS A 217 9.50 1.04 -15.72
N SER A 218 10.58 1.59 -16.29
CA SER A 218 11.06 2.96 -16.05
C SER A 218 10.80 3.92 -17.22
N ASP A 219 10.23 3.42 -18.32
CA ASP A 219 9.96 4.18 -19.54
C ASP A 219 8.44 4.22 -19.80
N ALA A 220 7.94 5.41 -20.12
CA ALA A 220 6.56 5.68 -20.52
C ALA A 220 6.10 4.91 -21.77
N ALA A 221 7.01 4.38 -22.60
CA ALA A 221 6.67 3.61 -23.79
C ALA A 221 5.77 2.38 -23.53
N CYS A 222 5.75 1.85 -22.30
CA CYS A 222 4.87 0.75 -21.90
C CYS A 222 3.45 1.19 -21.50
N CYS A 223 3.17 2.49 -21.52
CA CYS A 223 1.96 3.09 -20.95
C CYS A 223 0.92 3.54 -21.99
N ASP A 224 1.19 3.39 -23.29
CA ASP A 224 0.26 3.79 -24.35
C ASP A 224 -0.78 2.70 -24.64
N TYR A 225 -2.06 3.05 -24.53
CA TYR A 225 -3.17 2.14 -24.84
C TYR A 225 -4.26 2.83 -25.67
N THR A 226 -5.10 2.03 -26.32
CA THR A 226 -6.31 2.52 -26.99
C THR A 226 -7.54 1.80 -26.46
N VAL A 227 -8.46 2.54 -25.83
CA VAL A 227 -9.69 2.02 -25.25
C VAL A 227 -10.88 2.60 -26.02
N ASN A 228 -11.56 1.75 -26.79
CA ASN A 228 -12.75 2.14 -27.59
C ASN A 228 -12.54 3.36 -28.52
N GLY A 229 -11.32 3.51 -29.06
CA GLY A 229 -10.97 4.59 -29.99
C GLY A 229 -10.42 5.85 -29.32
N LEU A 230 -10.34 5.88 -27.98
CA LEU A 230 -9.63 6.92 -27.23
C LEU A 230 -8.22 6.42 -26.91
N ASN A 231 -7.22 7.23 -27.24
CA ASN A 231 -5.84 6.97 -26.84
C ASN A 231 -5.65 7.45 -25.41
N ILE A 232 -4.99 6.62 -24.61
CA ILE A 232 -4.70 6.90 -23.22
C ILE A 232 -3.24 6.58 -22.91
N LYS A 233 -2.67 7.33 -21.98
CA LYS A 233 -1.38 7.05 -21.34
C LYS A 233 -1.66 6.66 -19.90
N ALA A 234 -1.36 5.43 -19.51
CA ALA A 234 -1.66 4.92 -18.17
C ALA A 234 -0.48 4.14 -17.57
N ASP A 235 -0.07 4.52 -16.36
CA ASP A 235 1.04 3.87 -15.65
C ASP A 235 0.50 2.64 -14.92
N THR A 236 0.39 1.52 -15.63
CA THR A 236 -0.31 0.32 -15.18
C THR A 236 0.25 -0.95 -15.80
N LEU A 237 -0.39 -2.08 -15.52
CA LEU A 237 -0.10 -3.37 -16.11
C LEU A 237 -1.17 -3.76 -17.14
N PHE A 238 -0.69 -4.34 -18.22
CA PHE A 238 -1.49 -4.98 -19.25
C PHE A 238 -1.35 -6.50 -19.14
N LEU A 239 -2.48 -7.21 -19.14
CA LEU A 239 -2.51 -8.67 -19.03
C LEU A 239 -3.17 -9.28 -20.26
N ASN A 240 -2.58 -10.38 -20.74
CA ASN A 240 -3.25 -11.26 -21.68
C ASN A 240 -3.76 -12.50 -20.91
N VAL A 241 -5.07 -12.63 -20.81
CA VAL A 241 -5.72 -13.66 -20.00
C VAL A 241 -6.31 -14.72 -20.92
N ALA A 242 -6.05 -16.00 -20.65
CA ALA A 242 -6.70 -17.09 -21.36
C ALA A 242 -8.21 -17.13 -21.04
N ASP A 243 -9.05 -17.47 -22.03
CA ASP A 243 -10.50 -17.56 -21.84
C ASP A 243 -10.86 -18.73 -20.91
N VAL A 244 -11.47 -18.41 -19.77
CA VAL A 244 -11.83 -19.39 -18.72
C VAL A 244 -13.32 -19.39 -18.37
N ASP A 245 -14.10 -18.35 -18.73
CA ASP A 245 -15.52 -18.24 -18.36
C ASP A 245 -16.46 -17.91 -19.54
N GLY A 246 -17.40 -18.83 -19.79
CA GLY A 246 -18.43 -18.68 -20.81
C GLY A 246 -19.45 -17.57 -20.55
N ALA A 247 -19.71 -17.18 -19.29
CA ALA A 247 -20.67 -16.12 -18.96
C ALA A 247 -20.10 -14.73 -19.25
N LEU A 248 -18.85 -14.47 -18.86
CA LEU A 248 -18.11 -13.26 -19.24
C LEU A 248 -18.02 -13.11 -20.75
N LYS A 249 -17.68 -14.20 -21.45
CA LYS A 249 -17.63 -14.27 -22.91
C LYS A 249 -18.95 -13.84 -23.56
N ASP A 250 -20.07 -14.37 -23.08
CA ASP A 250 -21.41 -14.03 -23.53
C ASP A 250 -21.76 -12.56 -23.28
N THR A 251 -21.34 -12.02 -22.14
CA THR A 251 -21.57 -10.62 -21.76
C THR A 251 -20.81 -9.67 -22.68
N LEU A 252 -19.52 -9.93 -22.91
CA LEU A 252 -18.67 -9.13 -23.79
C LEU A 252 -19.13 -9.20 -25.25
N MET A 253 -19.64 -10.35 -25.72
CA MET A 253 -20.18 -10.50 -27.07
C MET A 253 -21.48 -9.73 -27.32
N ARG A 254 -22.23 -9.39 -26.27
CA ARG A 254 -23.47 -8.60 -26.37
C ARG A 254 -23.22 -7.09 -26.26
N SER A 255 -22.04 -6.69 -25.82
CA SER A 255 -21.65 -5.27 -25.71
C SER A 255 -21.42 -4.65 -27.08
N SER A 256 -21.83 -3.39 -27.25
CA SER A 256 -21.47 -2.59 -28.43
C SER A 256 -20.07 -1.99 -28.34
N SER A 257 -19.51 -1.92 -27.14
CA SER A 257 -18.16 -1.42 -26.84
C SER A 257 -17.17 -2.57 -26.86
N SER A 258 -15.96 -2.36 -27.42
CA SER A 258 -14.92 -3.40 -27.48
C SER A 258 -14.31 -3.66 -26.09
N TYR A 259 -13.93 -2.58 -25.41
CA TYR A 259 -13.60 -2.60 -23.99
C TYR A 259 -14.86 -2.30 -23.16
N VAL A 260 -14.99 -2.97 -22.02
CA VAL A 260 -15.93 -2.62 -20.94
C VAL A 260 -15.17 -2.44 -19.64
N TYR A 261 -15.80 -1.81 -18.65
CA TYR A 261 -15.22 -1.65 -17.32
C TYR A 261 -15.84 -2.64 -16.34
N ALA A 262 -15.00 -3.44 -15.70
CA ALA A 262 -15.43 -4.50 -14.79
C ALA A 262 -14.47 -4.62 -13.61
N GLN A 263 -15.00 -5.11 -12.49
CA GLN A 263 -14.19 -5.64 -11.41
C GLN A 263 -13.90 -7.11 -11.72
N LEU A 264 -12.63 -7.50 -11.65
CA LEU A 264 -12.16 -8.84 -11.93
C LEU A 264 -11.47 -9.39 -10.68
N THR A 265 -11.81 -10.62 -10.32
CA THR A 265 -11.08 -11.38 -9.29
C THR A 265 -10.18 -12.37 -10.01
N PHE A 266 -8.87 -12.23 -9.78
CA PHE A 266 -7.86 -13.09 -10.34
C PHE A 266 -7.47 -14.18 -9.34
N GLY A 267 -7.44 -15.43 -9.80
CA GLY A 267 -6.92 -16.54 -9.00
C GLY A 267 -5.42 -16.41 -8.78
N GLU A 268 -4.70 -16.12 -9.86
CA GLU A 268 -3.25 -15.85 -9.89
C GLU A 268 -2.94 -14.85 -11.02
N ILE A 269 -2.00 -13.93 -10.76
CA ILE A 269 -1.30 -13.12 -11.76
C ILE A 269 0.19 -13.49 -11.68
N ASP A 270 0.74 -14.03 -12.76
CA ASP A 270 2.18 -14.25 -12.96
C ASP A 270 2.73 -13.11 -13.82
N CYS A 271 3.46 -12.20 -13.18
CA CYS A 271 4.08 -11.06 -13.81
C CYS A 271 5.58 -11.33 -14.02
N SER A 272 6.01 -11.35 -15.27
CA SER A 272 7.44 -11.38 -15.63
C SER A 272 7.80 -10.14 -16.46
N TYR A 273 8.99 -9.59 -16.23
CA TYR A 273 9.55 -8.45 -16.95
C TYR A 273 10.97 -8.77 -17.39
N GLY A 274 11.21 -8.74 -18.69
CA GLY A 274 12.55 -8.80 -19.27
C GLY A 274 13.06 -7.39 -19.59
N VAL A 275 14.32 -7.11 -19.24
CA VAL A 275 14.96 -5.81 -19.54
C VAL A 275 14.88 -5.46 -21.03
N LYS A 276 14.97 -6.45 -21.92
CA LYS A 276 14.80 -6.24 -23.37
C LYS A 276 13.45 -6.68 -23.91
N SER A 277 12.87 -7.76 -23.38
CA SER A 277 11.58 -8.27 -23.88
C SER A 277 10.37 -7.49 -23.37
N GLY A 278 10.52 -6.67 -22.33
CA GLY A 278 9.42 -6.01 -21.64
C GLY A 278 8.55 -7.01 -20.87
N TYR A 279 7.30 -6.61 -20.62
CA TYR A 279 6.34 -7.40 -19.86
C TYR A 279 5.84 -8.65 -20.58
N ASN A 280 5.78 -9.74 -19.84
CA ASN A 280 5.01 -10.94 -20.16
C ASN A 280 4.19 -11.33 -18.93
N ILE A 281 2.89 -11.01 -18.95
CA ILE A 281 1.99 -11.20 -17.82
C ILE A 281 0.87 -12.14 -18.22
N THR A 282 0.73 -13.24 -17.48
CA THR A 282 -0.40 -14.16 -17.60
C THR A 282 -1.22 -14.14 -16.32
N ALA A 283 -2.53 -14.31 -16.45
CA ALA A 283 -3.42 -14.39 -15.31
C ALA A 283 -4.59 -15.33 -15.58
N SER A 284 -5.29 -15.69 -14.50
CA SER A 284 -6.56 -16.41 -14.53
C SER A 284 -7.65 -15.56 -13.88
N ILE A 285 -8.83 -15.49 -14.49
CA ILE A 285 -10.00 -14.79 -13.94
C ILE A 285 -10.90 -15.84 -13.29
N ASP A 286 -11.09 -15.73 -11.97
CA ASP A 286 -11.94 -16.61 -11.18
C ASP A 286 -13.38 -16.09 -11.09
N ASP A 287 -13.55 -14.77 -11.06
CA ASP A 287 -14.87 -14.11 -11.00
C ASP A 287 -14.84 -12.73 -11.65
N TYR A 288 -16.01 -12.23 -12.05
CA TYR A 288 -16.15 -10.89 -12.60
C TYR A 288 -17.49 -10.22 -12.25
N LYS A 289 -17.44 -8.89 -12.13
CA LYS A 289 -18.62 -8.04 -12.02
C LYS A 289 -18.54 -6.90 -13.01
N LEU A 290 -19.42 -6.92 -14.02
CA LEU A 290 -19.55 -5.80 -14.95
C LEU A 290 -20.02 -4.55 -14.20
N ILE A 291 -19.26 -3.46 -14.32
CA ILE A 291 -19.58 -2.18 -13.71
C ILE A 291 -20.32 -1.29 -14.71
N THR A 292 -19.72 -1.07 -15.88
CA THR A 292 -20.32 -0.24 -16.94
C THR A 292 -19.71 -0.53 -18.31
N THR A 293 -20.47 -0.29 -19.37
CA THR A 293 -19.99 -0.31 -20.76
C THR A 293 -19.56 1.07 -21.26
N ASP A 294 -19.78 2.12 -20.45
CA ASP A 294 -19.40 3.51 -20.73
C ASP A 294 -17.97 3.78 -20.26
N THR A 295 -16.99 3.30 -21.04
CA THR A 295 -15.57 3.44 -20.71
C THR A 295 -15.06 4.87 -20.84
N GLU A 296 -15.59 5.67 -21.76
CA GLU A 296 -15.21 7.08 -21.92
C GLU A 296 -15.46 7.84 -20.61
N ARG A 297 -16.62 7.63 -19.98
CA ARG A 297 -16.91 8.22 -18.67
C ARG A 297 -15.91 7.77 -17.60
N VAL A 298 -15.53 6.49 -17.57
CA VAL A 298 -14.57 5.98 -16.58
C VAL A 298 -13.15 6.52 -16.83
N LEU A 299 -12.77 6.73 -18.08
CA LEU A 299 -11.47 7.28 -18.47
C LEU A 299 -11.33 8.78 -18.18
N THR A 300 -12.45 9.51 -18.16
CA THR A 300 -12.45 10.98 -18.07
C THR A 300 -12.96 11.50 -16.73
N LYS A 301 -13.66 10.67 -15.93
CA LYS A 301 -14.28 11.06 -14.66
C LYS A 301 -14.12 9.99 -13.57
N SER A 302 -14.27 10.40 -12.32
CA SER A 302 -14.29 9.48 -11.18
C SER A 302 -15.64 8.80 -11.01
N PHE A 303 -15.61 7.48 -10.85
CA PHE A 303 -16.80 6.65 -10.70
C PHE A 303 -17.26 6.50 -9.23
N MET A 304 -16.35 6.66 -8.26
CA MET A 304 -16.58 6.25 -6.85
C MET A 304 -17.63 7.08 -6.10
N PHE A 305 -17.82 8.36 -6.44
CA PHE A 305 -18.68 9.27 -5.67
C PHE A 305 -19.94 9.74 -6.41
N GLU A 306 -20.17 9.27 -7.65
CA GLU A 306 -21.44 9.51 -8.33
C GLU A 306 -22.53 8.48 -7.94
N ASN A 307 -22.13 7.32 -7.40
CA ASN A 307 -23.05 6.32 -6.84
C ASN A 307 -23.13 6.47 -5.30
N THR A 308 -23.85 7.49 -4.84
CA THR A 308 -23.93 7.88 -3.42
C THR A 308 -24.98 7.11 -2.62
N GLU A 309 -25.65 6.13 -3.23
CA GLU A 309 -26.69 5.35 -2.56
C GLU A 309 -26.11 4.56 -1.38
N GLY A 310 -26.35 5.05 -0.16
CA GLY A 310 -25.85 4.46 1.08
C GLY A 310 -24.55 5.06 1.65
N LYS A 311 -23.91 6.03 0.98
CA LYS A 311 -22.76 6.76 1.60
C LYS A 311 -23.25 7.74 2.67
N ASN A 312 -22.48 7.89 3.75
CA ASN A 312 -22.77 8.83 4.82
C ASN A 312 -22.82 10.28 4.26
N PRO A 313 -23.87 11.07 4.55
CA PRO A 313 -23.99 12.45 4.09
C PRO A 313 -22.79 13.33 4.44
N GLU A 314 -22.15 13.12 5.59
CA GLU A 314 -20.97 13.89 5.99
C GLU A 314 -19.74 13.57 5.14
N MET A 315 -19.55 12.29 4.77
CA MET A 315 -18.48 11.91 3.82
C MET A 315 -18.68 12.61 2.48
N LEU A 316 -19.92 12.63 1.99
CA LEU A 316 -20.25 13.30 0.73
C LEU A 316 -20.05 14.82 0.83
N ARG A 317 -20.43 15.43 1.96
CA ARG A 317 -20.20 16.85 2.23
C ARG A 317 -18.71 17.19 2.24
N VAL A 318 -17.88 16.43 2.95
CA VAL A 318 -16.42 16.65 3.00
C VAL A 318 -15.81 16.50 1.61
N TYR A 319 -16.11 15.41 0.90
CA TYR A 319 -15.65 15.17 -0.45
C TYR A 319 -16.00 16.33 -1.40
N ASN A 320 -17.28 16.72 -1.45
CA ASN A 320 -17.74 17.80 -2.32
C ASN A 320 -17.09 19.14 -1.97
N THR A 321 -16.88 19.42 -0.67
CA THR A 321 -16.22 20.66 -0.21
C THR A 321 -14.77 20.70 -0.69
N ILE A 322 -14.01 19.61 -0.54
CA ILE A 322 -12.62 19.53 -0.99
C ILE A 322 -12.56 19.69 -2.52
N MET A 323 -13.37 18.94 -3.26
CA MET A 323 -13.38 19.00 -4.73
C MET A 323 -13.76 20.39 -5.26
N SER A 324 -14.70 21.07 -4.61
CA SER A 324 -15.13 22.43 -5.02
C SER A 324 -14.13 23.53 -4.66
N ASN A 325 -13.09 23.24 -3.86
CA ASN A 325 -12.06 24.17 -3.44
C ASN A 325 -10.66 23.70 -3.86
N MET A 326 -10.57 22.84 -4.90
CA MET A 326 -9.31 22.25 -5.35
C MET A 326 -8.35 23.30 -5.95
N ASP A 327 -8.87 24.41 -6.45
CA ASP A 327 -8.08 25.57 -6.90
C ASP A 327 -7.31 26.24 -5.75
N VAL A 328 -7.87 26.21 -4.54
CA VAL A 328 -7.20 26.69 -3.32
C VAL A 328 -6.25 25.63 -2.77
N LEU A 329 -6.69 24.36 -2.74
CA LEU A 329 -5.93 23.29 -2.10
C LEU A 329 -4.75 22.81 -2.94
N ASN A 330 -4.91 22.63 -4.24
CA ASN A 330 -3.93 22.00 -5.13
C ASN A 330 -3.18 23.03 -6.00
N THR A 331 -2.31 23.82 -5.37
CA THR A 331 -1.42 24.78 -6.05
C THR A 331 -0.06 24.15 -6.38
N GLU A 332 0.78 24.81 -7.18
CA GLU A 332 2.13 24.32 -7.54
C GLU A 332 3.04 24.02 -6.34
N SER A 333 2.84 24.70 -5.20
CA SER A 333 3.62 24.44 -3.99
C SER A 333 3.03 23.35 -3.11
N THR A 334 1.88 22.77 -3.46
CA THR A 334 1.19 21.81 -2.59
C THR A 334 1.87 20.45 -2.64
N LEU A 335 2.23 19.94 -1.47
CA LEU A 335 2.88 18.64 -1.27
C LEU A 335 1.96 17.64 -0.54
N GLY A 336 0.87 18.09 0.06
CA GLY A 336 -0.04 17.20 0.75
C GLY A 336 -1.40 17.82 1.03
N ILE A 337 -2.42 16.98 1.00
CA ILE A 337 -3.77 17.28 1.47
C ILE A 337 -4.15 16.16 2.43
N THR A 338 -4.25 16.50 3.71
CA THR A 338 -4.50 15.53 4.80
C THR A 338 -5.78 15.92 5.54
N LEU A 339 -6.51 14.92 6.06
CA LEU A 339 -7.68 15.12 6.92
C LEU A 339 -7.33 14.71 8.34
N LEU A 340 -7.47 15.62 9.29
CA LEU A 340 -7.31 15.36 10.73
C LEU A 340 -8.43 16.04 11.51
N ASP A 341 -8.96 15.37 12.53
CA ASP A 341 -9.89 15.94 13.49
C ASP A 341 -9.12 16.73 14.55
N LEU A 342 -8.86 18.01 14.33
CA LEU A 342 -7.97 18.76 15.22
C LEU A 342 -8.64 19.16 16.53
N ASP A 343 -9.97 19.30 16.55
CA ASP A 343 -10.76 19.67 17.73
C ASP A 343 -11.62 18.52 18.31
N PHE A 344 -11.53 17.32 17.74
CA PHE A 344 -12.16 16.08 18.20
C PHE A 344 -13.70 16.11 18.13
N ASP A 345 -14.26 16.79 17.12
CA ASP A 345 -15.70 16.91 16.90
C ASP A 345 -16.28 15.86 15.91
N ASN A 346 -15.42 14.99 15.37
CA ASN A 346 -15.65 13.99 14.33
C ASN A 346 -15.83 14.55 12.91
N ILE A 347 -15.53 15.83 12.68
CA ILE A 347 -15.46 16.47 11.38
C ILE A 347 -13.99 16.83 11.13
N PRO A 348 -13.39 16.40 10.00
CA PRO A 348 -12.00 16.72 9.74
C PRO A 348 -11.79 18.20 9.44
N GLU A 349 -10.70 18.75 9.94
CA GLU A 349 -10.00 19.85 9.28
C GLU A 349 -9.22 19.34 8.05
N VAL A 350 -9.14 20.20 7.04
CA VAL A 350 -8.32 19.98 5.84
C VAL A 350 -6.99 20.67 6.04
N LEU A 351 -5.91 19.90 6.03
CA LEU A 351 -4.54 20.39 6.16
C LEU A 351 -3.88 20.35 4.79
N ALA A 352 -3.49 21.52 4.26
CA ALA A 352 -2.78 21.64 3.00
C ALA A 352 -1.30 21.97 3.26
N THR A 353 -0.44 20.99 3.03
CA THR A 353 1.01 21.12 3.15
C THR A 353 1.58 21.81 1.91
N ARG A 354 2.38 22.85 2.11
CA ARG A 354 2.94 23.70 1.06
C ARG A 354 4.43 23.87 1.22
N TYR A 355 5.15 23.61 0.13
CA TYR A 355 6.55 23.97 0.02
C TYR A 355 6.74 25.48 0.20
N SER A 356 7.73 25.86 1.01
CA SER A 356 8.13 27.24 1.27
C SER A 356 9.64 27.34 1.52
N ASP A 357 10.22 28.52 1.29
CA ASP A 357 11.65 28.75 1.55
C ASP A 357 11.86 29.48 2.88
N ILE A 358 12.81 29.00 3.69
CA ILE A 358 13.27 29.66 4.91
C ILE A 358 14.20 30.80 4.52
N SER A 359 13.67 32.01 4.45
CA SER A 359 14.46 33.21 4.12
C SER A 359 15.32 33.69 5.31
N ASP A 360 16.31 32.90 5.76
CA ASP A 360 17.27 33.32 6.81
C ASP A 360 18.75 33.14 6.38
N PRO A 361 19.53 34.23 6.27
CA PRO A 361 20.96 34.18 5.96
C PRO A 361 21.86 33.46 6.99
N LEU A 362 21.35 33.17 8.19
CA LEU A 362 22.05 32.48 9.28
C LEU A 362 21.95 30.95 9.18
N TYR A 363 20.92 30.42 8.50
CA TYR A 363 20.86 29.02 8.08
C TYR A 363 21.68 28.85 6.79
N LYS A 364 22.99 28.63 6.93
CA LYS A 364 23.89 28.33 5.80
C LYS A 364 24.09 26.82 5.68
N GLY A 365 23.42 26.16 4.73
CA GLY A 365 23.50 24.71 4.47
C GLY A 365 22.43 24.22 3.49
N SER A 366 22.23 22.90 3.41
CA SER A 366 21.17 22.22 2.63
C SER A 366 19.74 22.38 3.21
N ASP A 367 19.60 23.00 4.40
CA ASP A 367 18.34 23.08 5.15
C ASP A 367 17.74 24.50 5.11
N THR A 368 17.41 24.99 3.91
CA THR A 368 16.70 26.29 3.73
C THR A 368 15.25 26.12 3.30
N GLU A 369 14.70 24.92 3.41
CA GLU A 369 13.36 24.58 2.91
C GLU A 369 12.41 24.27 4.08
N ALA A 370 11.15 24.69 3.95
CA ALA A 370 10.08 24.49 4.90
C ALA A 370 8.84 23.91 4.20
N ALA A 371 7.98 23.27 4.98
CA ALA A 371 6.73 22.70 4.48
C ALA A 371 5.57 23.18 5.37
N ASP A 372 5.15 24.43 5.13
CA ASP A 372 4.09 25.07 5.90
C ASP A 372 2.76 24.36 5.69
N VAL A 373 1.94 24.25 6.74
CA VAL A 373 0.67 23.51 6.70
C VAL A 373 -0.47 24.48 6.96
N ASP A 374 -1.20 24.83 5.92
CA ASP A 374 -2.42 25.63 6.06
C ASP A 374 -3.55 24.76 6.60
N VAL A 375 -4.21 25.22 7.66
CA VAL A 375 -5.33 24.54 8.30
C VAL A 375 -6.63 25.21 7.87
N TYR A 376 -7.56 24.41 7.33
CA TYR A 376 -8.88 24.85 6.92
C TYR A 376 -9.96 24.05 7.64
N ARG A 377 -11.03 24.74 8.03
CA ARG A 377 -12.25 24.13 8.56
C ARG A 377 -13.31 24.02 7.48
N ILE A 378 -14.09 22.94 7.52
CA ILE A 378 -15.23 22.72 6.63
C ILE A 378 -16.51 23.31 7.26
N GLU A 379 -16.97 24.45 6.76
CA GLU A 379 -18.24 25.07 7.18
C GLU A 379 -19.10 25.41 5.98
N ASN A 380 -20.39 25.03 6.01
CA ASN A 380 -21.37 25.35 4.97
C ASN A 380 -20.87 25.09 3.54
N GLU A 381 -20.25 23.92 3.31
CA GLU A 381 -19.68 23.51 2.01
C GLU A 381 -18.53 24.41 1.50
N ASN A 382 -17.88 25.16 2.39
CA ASN A 382 -16.72 26.00 2.09
C ASN A 382 -15.55 25.69 3.02
N LEU A 383 -14.35 26.06 2.59
CA LEU A 383 -13.16 26.05 3.41
C LEU A 383 -12.93 27.40 4.08
N ILE A 384 -12.85 27.40 5.41
CA ILE A 384 -12.47 28.57 6.19
C ILE A 384 -11.03 28.40 6.64
N TYR A 385 -10.14 29.26 6.15
CA TYR A 385 -8.75 29.29 6.59
C TYR A 385 -8.67 29.69 8.08
N ILE A 386 -8.01 28.84 8.88
CA ILE A 386 -7.84 29.01 10.32
C ILE A 386 -6.47 29.59 10.65
N GLY A 387 -5.41 29.07 10.02
CA GLY A 387 -4.04 29.48 10.28
C GLY A 387 -3.03 28.54 9.61
N THR A 388 -1.74 28.82 9.80
CA THR A 388 -0.64 28.02 9.23
C THR A 388 0.22 27.44 10.34
N LEU A 389 0.63 26.18 10.16
CA LEU A 389 1.66 25.52 10.94
C LEU A 389 3.01 25.63 10.23
N TYR A 390 4.00 26.23 10.89
CA TYR A 390 5.31 26.48 10.27
C TYR A 390 6.23 25.28 10.50
N ASN A 391 6.21 24.29 9.61
CA ASN A 391 6.92 23.03 9.80
C ASN A 391 8.21 22.98 8.99
N TYR A 392 9.18 22.24 9.51
CA TYR A 392 10.39 21.94 8.74
C TYR A 392 10.06 21.07 7.52
N HIS A 393 10.79 21.27 6.42
CA HIS A 393 10.74 20.32 5.31
C HIS A 393 11.57 19.07 5.61
N THR A 394 12.62 19.21 6.44
CA THR A 394 13.73 18.27 6.62
C THR A 394 13.27 16.82 6.69
N VAL A 395 13.50 16.10 5.61
CA VAL A 395 13.23 14.68 5.48
C VAL A 395 14.43 13.94 6.04
N ILE A 396 14.30 13.35 7.24
CA ILE A 396 15.29 12.40 7.75
C ILE A 396 14.60 11.05 7.84
N TYR A 397 15.05 10.06 7.06
CA TYR A 397 14.39 8.76 6.95
C TYR A 397 12.92 8.86 6.54
N GLU A 398 12.59 9.71 5.55
CA GLU A 398 11.22 9.96 5.06
C GLU A 398 10.32 10.75 6.02
N LEU A 399 10.86 11.15 7.19
CA LEU A 399 10.13 11.90 8.22
C LEU A 399 10.57 13.35 8.21
N GLY A 400 9.64 14.28 7.94
CA GLY A 400 9.97 15.71 8.03
C GLY A 400 8.82 16.63 8.41
N ASN A 401 7.61 16.33 7.93
CA ASN A 401 6.43 17.14 8.21
C ASN A 401 5.37 16.29 8.91
N VAL A 402 5.39 16.34 10.24
CA VAL A 402 4.52 15.52 11.09
C VAL A 402 3.82 16.34 12.17
N LEU A 403 2.66 15.85 12.63
CA LEU A 403 2.00 16.31 13.86
C LEU A 403 1.86 15.16 14.84
N GLY A 404 2.32 15.36 16.08
CA GLY A 404 2.15 14.38 17.15
C GLY A 404 0.88 14.65 17.95
N LEU A 405 0.05 13.64 18.21
CA LEU A 405 -1.06 13.77 19.15
C LEU A 405 -0.58 13.44 20.56
N LYS A 406 -0.51 14.46 21.42
CA LYS A 406 -0.06 14.35 22.81
C LYS A 406 -1.22 14.24 23.79
N THR A 407 -1.04 13.42 24.83
CA THR A 407 -1.89 13.45 26.02
C THR A 407 -1.23 14.33 27.08
N LEU A 408 -1.93 15.36 27.53
CA LEU A 408 -1.45 16.26 28.59
C LEU A 408 -1.63 15.61 29.97
N GLU A 409 -0.99 16.20 31.00
CA GLU A 409 -1.03 15.67 32.37
C GLU A 409 -2.44 15.56 32.96
N ASP A 410 -3.37 16.41 32.50
CA ASP A 410 -4.78 16.40 32.91
C ASP A 410 -5.64 15.40 32.11
N GLY A 411 -5.02 14.65 31.18
CA GLY A 411 -5.67 13.69 30.30
C GLY A 411 -6.27 14.28 29.02
N SER A 412 -6.25 15.61 28.86
CA SER A 412 -6.69 16.25 27.62
C SER A 412 -5.72 15.99 26.48
N LYS A 413 -6.17 16.21 25.24
CA LYS A 413 -5.38 15.99 24.02
C LYS A 413 -4.95 17.33 23.42
N ALA A 414 -3.72 17.37 22.91
CA ALA A 414 -3.19 18.52 22.18
C ALA A 414 -2.23 18.05 21.07
N TRP A 415 -2.02 18.89 20.06
CA TRP A 415 -1.18 18.60 18.92
C TRP A 415 0.21 19.19 19.10
N PHE A 416 1.25 18.39 18.91
CA PHE A 416 2.63 18.82 18.96
C PHE A 416 3.12 19.23 17.57
N ASN A 417 3.73 20.41 17.51
CA ASN A 417 4.21 21.06 16.31
C ASN A 417 5.69 21.44 16.45
N MET A 418 6.55 20.83 15.64
CA MET A 418 7.96 21.19 15.54
C MET A 418 8.14 22.35 14.58
N SER A 419 8.34 23.56 15.11
CA SER A 419 8.33 24.76 14.28
C SER A 419 9.70 25.38 14.06
N TYR A 420 9.98 25.72 12.80
CA TYR A 420 11.19 26.47 12.44
C TYR A 420 11.08 27.97 12.71
N ARG A 421 9.88 28.43 13.09
CA ARG A 421 9.56 29.84 13.20
C ARG A 421 8.89 30.11 14.54
N ASN A 422 9.45 31.07 15.28
CA ASN A 422 8.79 31.56 16.47
C ASN A 422 7.55 32.38 16.09
N ARG A 423 6.37 31.95 16.56
CA ARG A 423 5.08 32.57 16.20
C ARG A 423 4.89 33.95 16.81
N ASN A 424 5.50 34.19 17.98
CA ASN A 424 5.36 35.45 18.70
C ASN A 424 6.25 36.55 18.10
N THR A 425 7.47 36.20 17.69
CA THR A 425 8.43 37.17 17.12
C THR A 425 8.43 37.19 15.59
N GLY A 426 7.96 36.13 14.95
CA GLY A 426 8.01 35.92 13.50
C GLY A 426 9.41 35.56 12.97
N GLU A 427 10.39 35.39 13.85
CA GLU A 427 11.78 35.09 13.50
C GLU A 427 12.01 33.58 13.33
N VAL A 428 12.98 33.22 12.49
CA VAL A 428 13.41 31.83 12.35
C VAL A 428 14.13 31.41 13.64
N SER A 429 13.52 30.47 14.35
CA SER A 429 14.05 29.88 15.57
C SER A 429 13.37 28.55 15.82
N ASP A 430 14.16 27.53 16.13
CA ASP A 430 13.71 26.20 16.54
C ASP A 430 12.84 26.32 17.81
N THR A 431 11.53 26.35 17.60
CA THR A 431 10.51 26.56 18.63
C THR A 431 9.42 25.52 18.50
N ASP A 432 9.29 24.65 19.48
CA ASP A 432 8.26 23.62 19.48
C ASP A 432 7.03 24.08 20.26
N TYR A 433 5.84 23.72 19.79
CA TYR A 433 4.58 24.06 20.42
C TYR A 433 3.73 22.83 20.68
N ILE A 434 2.90 22.89 21.73
CA ILE A 434 1.62 22.18 21.74
C ILE A 434 0.52 23.15 21.35
N PHE A 435 -0.51 22.69 20.65
CA PHE A 435 -1.65 23.50 20.28
C PHE A 435 -2.98 22.75 20.32
N THR A 436 -4.06 23.50 20.48
CA THR A 436 -5.44 23.05 20.34
C THR A 436 -6.15 23.91 19.31
N LEU A 437 -7.18 23.35 18.67
CA LEU A 437 -8.12 24.12 17.87
C LEU A 437 -9.37 24.39 18.73
N GLU A 438 -9.67 25.66 18.96
CA GLU A 438 -10.83 26.08 19.76
C GLU A 438 -11.68 27.08 18.98
N GLY A 439 -12.82 26.62 18.45
CA GLY A 439 -13.55 27.41 17.46
C GLY A 439 -12.67 27.61 16.23
N ASN A 440 -12.59 28.83 15.70
CA ASN A 440 -11.78 29.12 14.51
C ASN A 440 -10.41 29.71 14.85
N GLU A 441 -9.80 29.26 15.96
CA GLU A 441 -8.51 29.77 16.46
C GLU A 441 -7.60 28.62 16.91
N LEU A 442 -6.37 28.60 16.38
CA LEU A 442 -5.29 27.71 16.84
C LEU A 442 -4.60 28.35 18.05
N LYS A 443 -4.66 27.70 19.20
CA LYS A 443 -4.07 28.18 20.45
C LYS A 443 -2.78 27.46 20.74
N PHE A 444 -1.67 28.19 20.71
CA PHE A 444 -0.33 27.64 20.91
C PHE A 444 0.20 27.90 22.32
N GLN A 445 0.87 26.90 22.87
CA GLN A 445 1.74 27.01 24.04
C GLN A 445 3.15 26.55 23.65
N GLU A 446 4.13 27.41 23.87
CA GLU A 446 5.54 27.08 23.66
C GLU A 446 5.97 25.97 24.61
N VAL A 447 6.65 24.95 24.08
CA VAL A 447 7.22 23.83 24.85
C VAL A 447 8.73 23.98 24.93
N PHE A 448 9.40 24.09 23.78
CA PHE A 448 10.84 24.29 23.70
C PHE A 448 11.12 25.52 22.84
N SER A 449 12.05 26.36 23.26
CA SER A 449 12.50 27.47 22.42
C SER A 449 13.97 27.80 22.64
N LYS A 450 14.51 28.59 21.72
CA LYS A 450 15.88 29.09 21.77
C LYS A 450 15.91 30.58 21.43
N ASP A 451 16.62 31.36 22.23
CA ASP A 451 16.86 32.78 21.93
C ASP A 451 18.07 32.98 21.00
N LYS A 452 18.33 34.25 20.63
CA LYS A 452 19.44 34.61 19.73
C LYS A 452 20.81 34.40 20.36
N GLU A 453 20.88 34.44 21.67
CA GLU A 453 22.07 34.19 22.47
C GLU A 453 22.37 32.70 22.61
N GLY A 454 21.43 31.82 22.20
CA GLY A 454 21.57 30.37 22.23
C GLY A 454 21.14 29.74 23.55
N ASN A 455 20.43 30.49 24.42
CA ASN A 455 19.85 29.94 25.63
C ASN A 455 18.55 29.20 25.29
N TYR A 456 18.32 28.08 25.97
CA TYR A 456 17.14 27.25 25.79
C TYR A 456 16.09 27.52 26.86
N TYR A 457 14.83 27.37 26.51
CA TYR A 457 13.70 27.53 27.41
C TYR A 457 12.79 26.31 27.32
N TYR A 458 12.17 25.95 28.44
CA TYR A 458 11.16 24.90 28.55
C TYR A 458 9.89 25.51 29.16
N PHE A 459 8.79 25.51 28.39
CA PHE A 459 7.56 26.25 28.72
C PHE A 459 7.80 27.71 29.10
N GLY A 460 8.70 28.38 28.36
CA GLY A 460 9.08 29.78 28.58
C GLY A 460 10.04 30.02 29.75
N GLU A 461 10.38 28.99 30.54
CA GLU A 461 11.33 29.10 31.65
C GLU A 461 12.76 28.77 31.19
N PRO A 462 13.78 29.57 31.56
CA PRO A 462 15.17 29.31 31.16
C PRO A 462 15.67 27.95 31.64
N MET A 463 16.24 27.16 30.74
CA MET A 463 16.86 25.88 31.08
C MET A 463 18.29 26.11 31.61
N VAL A 464 18.56 25.61 32.81
CA VAL A 464 19.89 25.65 33.44
C VAL A 464 20.48 24.25 33.42
N PHE A 465 21.60 24.08 32.71
CA PHE A 465 22.29 22.79 32.61
C PHE A 465 23.36 22.63 33.68
N GLU A 466 23.41 21.47 34.30
CA GLU A 466 24.48 21.10 35.23
C GLU A 466 25.67 20.56 34.45
N GLU A 467 26.86 21.11 34.71
CA GLU A 467 28.12 20.65 34.15
C GLU A 467 28.89 19.81 35.17
N SER A 468 29.33 18.63 34.76
CA SER A 468 30.22 17.78 35.53
C SER A 468 31.37 17.27 34.67
N THR A 469 32.49 16.94 35.29
CA THR A 469 33.66 16.40 34.58
C THR A 469 33.65 14.88 34.68
N PHE A 470 33.91 14.19 33.57
CA PHE A 470 34.15 12.75 33.56
C PHE A 470 35.44 12.42 32.82
N THR A 471 36.04 11.30 33.19
CA THR A 471 37.25 10.77 32.57
C THR A 471 36.90 9.48 31.87
N ASP A 472 37.26 9.35 30.59
CA ASP A 472 37.09 8.16 29.78
C ASP A 472 38.43 7.74 29.17
N GLU A 473 38.65 6.45 28.99
CA GLU A 473 39.89 5.91 28.42
C GLU A 473 39.66 5.52 26.96
N ILE A 474 40.08 6.39 26.04
CA ILE A 474 39.92 6.16 24.59
C ILE A 474 41.31 5.89 24.01
N TYR A 475 41.50 4.72 23.38
CA TYR A 475 42.78 4.25 22.85
C TYR A 475 43.95 4.23 23.86
N GLY A 476 43.66 3.99 25.15
CA GLY A 476 44.68 3.95 26.20
C GLY A 476 45.18 5.33 26.65
N GLN A 477 44.44 6.41 26.34
CA GLN A 477 44.67 7.75 26.87
C GLN A 477 43.46 8.21 27.68
N GLU A 478 43.71 8.68 28.91
CA GLU A 478 42.70 9.34 29.73
C GLU A 478 42.31 10.67 29.10
N THR A 479 41.07 10.75 28.64
CA THR A 479 40.47 11.97 28.10
C THR A 479 39.47 12.51 29.11
N THR A 480 39.63 13.77 29.48
CA THR A 480 38.69 14.46 30.39
C THR A 480 37.71 15.27 29.54
N SER A 481 36.42 15.12 29.77
CA SER A 481 35.37 15.80 29.01
C SER A 481 34.25 16.32 29.92
N THR A 482 33.53 17.34 29.44
CA THR A 482 32.37 17.90 30.13
C THR A 482 31.13 17.07 29.83
N MET A 483 30.40 16.70 30.87
CA MET A 483 29.07 16.12 30.79
C MET A 483 28.06 17.21 31.16
N TYR A 484 27.10 17.45 30.27
CA TYR A 484 25.95 18.32 30.50
C TYR A 484 24.77 17.47 30.97
N SER A 485 23.99 17.98 31.91
CA SER A 485 22.81 17.27 32.42
C SER A 485 21.65 18.19 32.76
N TRP A 486 20.44 17.65 32.62
CA TRP A 486 19.18 18.29 33.00
C TRP A 486 18.18 17.22 33.44
N GLY A 487 17.82 17.23 34.73
CA GLY A 487 17.06 16.13 35.32
C GLY A 487 17.79 14.79 35.13
N ASN A 488 17.14 13.85 34.44
CA ASN A 488 17.70 12.51 34.16
C ASN A 488 18.49 12.44 32.84
N TYR A 489 18.43 13.47 32.00
CA TYR A 489 19.09 13.49 30.70
C TYR A 489 20.55 13.92 30.81
N LYS A 490 21.42 13.30 30.01
CA LYS A 490 22.87 13.56 30.01
C LYS A 490 23.46 13.54 28.59
N SER A 491 24.44 14.40 28.34
CA SER A 491 25.16 14.51 27.07
C SER A 491 26.64 14.78 27.28
N ARG A 492 27.47 14.12 26.47
CA ARG A 492 28.93 14.34 26.41
C ARG A 492 29.34 15.29 25.29
N PHE A 493 28.43 15.57 24.35
CA PHE A 493 28.72 16.31 23.12
C PHE A 493 28.30 17.78 23.16
N GLY A 494 27.44 18.17 24.10
CA GLY A 494 27.04 19.56 24.31
C GLY A 494 25.59 19.72 24.71
N THR A 495 25.21 20.96 25.01
CA THR A 495 23.81 21.33 25.31
C THR A 495 22.87 21.07 24.12
N TRP A 496 23.35 21.15 22.88
CA TRP A 496 22.58 20.86 21.68
C TRP A 496 22.10 19.38 21.63
N GLU A 497 22.99 18.42 21.92
CA GLU A 497 22.64 16.99 21.94
C GLU A 497 21.77 16.67 23.17
N LEU A 498 22.05 17.32 24.30
CA LEU A 498 21.22 17.21 25.50
C LEU A 498 19.78 17.62 25.21
N ILE A 499 19.57 18.76 24.55
CA ILE A 499 18.25 19.23 24.13
C ILE A 499 17.58 18.25 23.17
N GLY A 500 18.31 17.73 22.18
CA GLY A 500 17.78 16.70 21.28
C GLY A 500 17.24 15.48 22.04
N LYS A 501 17.97 14.99 23.06
CA LYS A 501 17.51 13.87 23.91
C LYS A 501 16.30 14.23 24.77
N ILE A 502 16.23 15.47 25.28
CA ILE A 502 15.08 15.94 26.06
C ILE A 502 13.84 16.02 25.18
N LYS A 503 13.95 16.60 23.98
CA LYS A 503 12.88 16.64 22.98
C LYS A 503 12.43 15.23 22.61
N GLN A 504 13.37 14.33 22.32
CA GLN A 504 13.07 12.92 22.04
C GLN A 504 12.28 12.27 23.19
N GLY A 505 12.72 12.42 24.44
CA GLY A 505 12.02 11.87 25.59
C GLY A 505 10.65 12.51 25.84
N TYR A 506 10.45 13.77 25.47
CA TYR A 506 9.14 14.43 25.50
C TYR A 506 8.17 13.89 24.44
N CYS A 507 8.70 13.44 23.30
CA CYS A 507 7.93 12.91 22.18
C CYS A 507 7.75 11.39 22.17
N GLU A 508 8.35 10.68 23.13
CA GLU A 508 8.30 9.20 23.18
C GLU A 508 6.86 8.65 23.21
N ASP A 509 5.95 9.35 23.91
CA ASP A 509 4.54 8.99 24.02
C ASP A 509 3.70 9.35 22.77
N MET A 510 4.31 10.01 21.77
CA MET A 510 3.66 10.40 20.52
C MET A 510 4.09 9.55 19.32
N LYS A 511 4.98 8.57 19.53
CA LYS A 511 5.57 7.78 18.44
C LYS A 511 4.52 7.05 17.61
N ASP A 512 3.51 6.48 18.27
CA ASP A 512 2.44 5.73 17.62
C ASP A 512 1.22 6.61 17.29
N SER A 513 1.33 7.92 17.53
CA SER A 513 0.27 8.91 17.32
C SER A 513 0.77 10.14 16.54
N SER A 514 1.78 9.95 15.69
CA SER A 514 2.33 10.97 14.81
C SER A 514 1.78 10.82 13.39
N PHE A 515 1.28 11.92 12.81
CA PHE A 515 0.65 11.95 11.51
C PHE A 515 1.55 12.64 10.48
N ASN A 516 1.94 11.95 9.41
CA ASN A 516 2.60 12.53 8.25
C ASN A 516 1.60 13.40 7.46
N LEU A 517 2.08 14.57 7.05
CA LEU A 517 1.28 15.59 6.37
C LEU A 517 1.59 15.73 4.88
N TYR A 518 2.48 14.89 4.34
CA TYR A 518 2.62 14.70 2.91
C TYR A 518 1.56 13.72 2.39
N SER A 519 1.19 13.86 1.12
CA SER A 519 0.33 12.90 0.44
C SER A 519 1.15 12.21 -0.64
N ASP A 520 1.32 10.90 -0.52
CA ASP A 520 2.00 10.02 -1.47
C ASP A 520 1.37 10.07 -2.88
N TRP A 521 0.05 10.27 -2.94
CA TRP A 521 -0.68 10.44 -4.20
C TRP A 521 -0.54 11.83 -4.82
N LEU A 522 -0.11 12.85 -4.07
CA LEU A 522 0.07 14.22 -4.56
C LEU A 522 1.53 14.61 -4.72
N SER A 523 2.43 13.95 -4.01
CA SER A 523 3.85 14.24 -4.04
C SER A 523 4.68 13.00 -3.76
N HIS A 524 5.88 12.96 -4.33
CA HIS A 524 6.90 12.00 -3.96
C HIS A 524 7.98 12.71 -3.14
N THR A 525 8.32 12.14 -1.99
CA THR A 525 9.34 12.68 -1.07
C THR A 525 10.59 11.82 -1.11
N ASP A 526 11.70 12.36 -1.61
CA ASP A 526 13.00 11.69 -1.49
C ASP A 526 13.49 11.75 -0.03
N PRO A 527 13.91 10.63 0.58
CA PRO A 527 14.46 10.59 1.93
C PRO A 527 15.58 11.59 2.24
N ASN A 528 16.30 12.11 1.24
CA ASN A 528 17.51 12.93 1.44
C ASN A 528 17.59 14.21 0.60
N ASN A 529 16.63 14.50 -0.29
CA ASN A 529 16.81 15.54 -1.30
C ASN A 529 15.68 16.58 -1.32
N LYS A 530 14.44 16.17 -1.67
CA LYS A 530 13.32 17.09 -1.87
C LYS A 530 12.01 16.33 -2.09
N SER A 531 10.88 16.98 -1.77
CA SER A 531 9.56 16.52 -2.23
C SER A 531 9.14 17.23 -3.52
N TYR A 532 8.60 16.47 -4.47
CA TYR A 532 8.11 16.99 -5.75
C TYR A 532 6.64 16.64 -5.93
N LYS A 533 5.86 17.60 -6.43
CA LYS A 533 4.44 17.45 -6.71
C LYS A 533 4.21 16.61 -7.97
N LEU A 534 3.29 15.67 -7.91
CA LEU A 534 2.80 14.90 -9.06
C LEU A 534 1.77 15.74 -9.82
N GLN A 535 1.84 15.71 -11.15
CA GLN A 535 0.85 16.38 -11.99
C GLN A 535 -0.35 15.46 -12.19
N LEU A 536 -1.51 15.86 -11.65
CA LEU A 536 -2.71 15.03 -11.56
C LEU A 536 -3.85 15.62 -12.38
N THR A 537 -4.57 14.78 -13.12
CA THR A 537 -5.81 15.18 -13.80
C THR A 537 -6.97 15.29 -12.81
N GLU A 538 -8.07 15.94 -13.22
CA GLU A 538 -9.29 16.04 -12.40
C GLU A 538 -9.80 14.66 -11.96
N ARG A 539 -9.72 13.67 -12.86
CA ARG A 539 -10.04 12.27 -12.57
C ARG A 539 -9.20 11.73 -11.42
N MET A 540 -7.87 11.89 -11.48
CA MET A 540 -6.96 11.37 -10.44
C MET A 540 -7.21 12.04 -9.10
N LEU A 541 -7.33 13.37 -9.08
CA LEU A 541 -7.65 14.14 -7.87
C LEU A 541 -8.94 13.63 -7.23
N SER A 542 -9.96 13.43 -8.05
CA SER A 542 -11.25 12.95 -7.59
C SER A 542 -11.18 11.54 -6.98
N TYR A 543 -10.41 10.60 -7.55
CA TYR A 543 -10.19 9.28 -6.94
C TYR A 543 -9.42 9.35 -5.63
N ASN A 544 -8.35 10.15 -5.58
CA ASN A 544 -7.51 10.25 -4.39
C ASN A 544 -8.23 10.95 -3.23
N VAL A 545 -8.97 12.03 -3.50
CA VAL A 545 -9.82 12.69 -2.51
C VAL A 545 -10.93 11.76 -2.04
N ALA A 546 -11.52 11.01 -2.97
CA ALA A 546 -12.50 9.98 -2.64
C ALA A 546 -11.91 8.98 -1.64
N TYR A 547 -10.74 8.41 -1.95
CA TYR A 547 -10.01 7.47 -1.09
C TYR A 547 -9.60 8.10 0.24
N LEU A 548 -9.15 9.35 0.26
CA LEU A 548 -8.76 10.07 1.48
C LEU A 548 -9.94 10.23 2.45
N VAL A 549 -11.11 10.66 1.95
CA VAL A 549 -12.33 10.78 2.76
C VAL A 549 -12.78 9.42 3.27
N ASP A 550 -12.81 8.44 2.36
CA ASP A 550 -13.16 7.06 2.65
C ASP A 550 -12.23 6.49 3.75
N SER A 551 -10.92 6.75 3.67
CA SER A 551 -9.92 6.28 4.64
C SER A 551 -10.02 6.99 6.00
N TYR A 552 -10.34 8.29 6.02
CA TYR A 552 -10.54 9.03 7.25
C TYR A 552 -11.74 8.50 8.05
N TYR A 553 -12.88 8.26 7.38
CA TYR A 553 -14.11 7.83 8.07
C TYR A 553 -14.21 6.33 8.30
N LEU A 554 -13.61 5.51 7.43
CA LEU A 554 -13.80 4.05 7.43
C LEU A 554 -12.51 3.27 7.67
N GLY A 555 -11.35 3.93 7.68
CA GLY A 555 -10.04 3.31 7.81
C GLY A 555 -9.41 3.46 9.19
N SER A 556 -8.09 3.27 9.21
CA SER A 556 -7.24 3.51 10.38
C SER A 556 -5.91 4.08 9.95
N TYR A 557 -5.38 5.03 10.71
CA TYR A 557 -4.01 5.48 10.54
C TYR A 557 -3.02 4.44 11.08
N ASP A 558 -2.01 4.06 10.30
CA ASP A 558 -0.89 3.25 10.79
C ASP A 558 0.33 4.14 10.97
N ALA A 559 0.78 4.32 12.21
CA ALA A 559 1.91 5.19 12.54
C ALA A 559 3.27 4.68 12.04
N ASN A 560 3.43 3.37 11.78
CA ASN A 560 4.68 2.84 11.22
C ASN A 560 4.83 3.20 9.75
N LYS A 561 3.70 3.19 9.06
CA LYS A 561 3.58 3.41 7.62
C LYS A 561 3.29 4.85 7.27
N GLN A 562 2.78 5.57 8.25
CA GLN A 562 2.45 6.97 8.25
C GLN A 562 1.36 7.40 7.26
N TYR A 563 0.53 6.47 6.81
CA TYR A 563 -0.64 6.74 5.98
C TYR A 563 -1.91 6.09 6.55
N PHE A 564 -3.06 6.51 6.02
CA PHE A 564 -4.33 5.85 6.33
C PHE A 564 -4.48 4.58 5.51
N GLU A 565 -4.69 3.47 6.21
CA GLU A 565 -4.97 2.17 5.61
C GLU A 565 -6.45 1.86 5.64
N TYR A 566 -6.94 1.35 4.51
CA TYR A 566 -8.16 0.56 4.45
C TYR A 566 -7.89 -0.82 5.03
N ARG A 567 -7.93 -0.95 6.36
CA ARG A 567 -8.07 -2.27 6.96
C ARG A 567 -9.52 -2.69 6.79
N PHE A 568 -9.78 -3.62 5.87
CA PHE A 568 -10.99 -4.44 5.93
C PHE A 568 -10.89 -5.37 7.14
N LEU A 569 -10.96 -4.79 8.33
CA LEU A 569 -11.52 -5.44 9.48
C LEU A 569 -12.96 -4.94 9.46
N GLY A 570 -13.88 -5.70 8.86
CA GLY A 570 -15.30 -5.37 9.03
C GLY A 570 -15.60 -5.17 10.52
N ASP A 571 -16.56 -4.32 10.88
CA ASP A 571 -17.02 -4.18 12.28
C ASP A 571 -17.34 -5.54 12.91
N TYR A 572 -17.68 -6.54 12.09
CA TYR A 572 -17.73 -7.96 12.43
C TYR A 572 -16.64 -8.71 11.64
N ALA A 573 -15.53 -9.04 12.31
CA ALA A 573 -14.39 -9.70 11.69
C ALA A 573 -14.32 -11.19 12.05
N LYS A 574 -14.10 -12.01 11.01
CA LYS A 574 -14.05 -13.49 11.07
C LYS A 574 -15.16 -14.19 11.86
N PRO A 575 -16.46 -13.86 11.71
CA PRO A 575 -17.50 -14.86 11.92
C PRO A 575 -17.26 -16.14 11.11
N VAL A 576 -17.14 -17.27 11.78
CA VAL A 576 -17.14 -18.61 11.16
C VAL A 576 -18.19 -19.51 11.80
N ILE A 577 -18.88 -20.31 11.00
CA ILE A 577 -20.01 -21.14 11.39
C ILE A 577 -19.67 -22.62 11.10
N TYR A 578 -19.65 -23.43 12.15
CA TYR A 578 -19.51 -24.89 12.09
C TYR A 578 -20.86 -25.55 12.30
N LEU A 579 -21.10 -26.65 11.58
CA LEU A 579 -22.33 -27.44 11.65
C LEU A 579 -22.00 -28.89 11.99
N TYR A 580 -22.57 -29.40 13.08
CA TYR A 580 -22.35 -30.76 13.58
C TYR A 580 -23.67 -31.51 13.70
N PRO A 581 -24.28 -31.96 12.59
CA PRO A 581 -25.50 -32.75 12.63
C PRO A 581 -25.26 -34.15 13.21
N THR A 582 -26.32 -34.84 13.63
CA THR A 582 -26.20 -36.21 14.19
C THR A 582 -25.98 -37.30 13.14
N LYS A 583 -26.29 -36.97 11.88
CA LYS A 583 -26.09 -37.78 10.68
C LYS A 583 -25.85 -36.83 9.52
N GLN A 584 -25.34 -37.33 8.40
CA GLN A 584 -25.24 -36.54 7.18
C GLN A 584 -26.63 -35.99 6.80
N GLU A 585 -26.73 -34.66 6.63
CA GLU A 585 -27.97 -34.00 6.22
C GLU A 585 -27.71 -32.67 5.50
N ASP A 586 -28.69 -32.24 4.72
CA ASP A 586 -28.67 -30.96 4.03
C ASP A 586 -29.05 -29.82 4.98
N VAL A 587 -28.25 -28.76 4.98
CA VAL A 587 -28.44 -27.59 5.85
C VAL A 587 -28.42 -26.31 5.02
N SER A 588 -29.40 -25.44 5.25
CA SER A 588 -29.46 -24.09 4.73
C SER A 588 -29.15 -23.09 5.84
N VAL A 589 -28.26 -22.14 5.57
CA VAL A 589 -27.80 -21.11 6.51
C VAL A 589 -27.98 -19.74 5.89
N LYS A 590 -28.69 -18.84 6.58
CA LYS A 590 -28.89 -17.44 6.18
C LYS A 590 -28.55 -16.50 7.34
N ILE A 591 -27.86 -15.42 7.01
CA ILE A 591 -27.56 -14.29 7.87
C ILE A 591 -28.47 -13.12 7.49
N ASP A 592 -29.09 -12.54 8.51
CA ASP A 592 -29.84 -11.28 8.43
C ASP A 592 -29.10 -10.25 9.27
N LEU A 593 -28.29 -9.45 8.57
CA LEU A 593 -27.37 -8.48 9.15
C LEU A 593 -27.99 -7.08 9.08
N LYS A 594 -28.05 -6.38 10.20
CA LYS A 594 -28.32 -4.93 10.28
C LYS A 594 -27.09 -4.15 9.84
N GLY A 595 -26.81 -4.21 8.55
CA GLY A 595 -25.59 -3.73 7.94
C GLY A 595 -25.39 -4.38 6.58
N MET A 596 -24.13 -4.65 6.22
CA MET A 596 -23.82 -5.35 4.97
C MET A 596 -22.70 -6.37 5.15
N LEU A 597 -22.79 -7.48 4.43
CA LEU A 597 -21.70 -8.44 4.30
C LEU A 597 -20.61 -7.81 3.42
N THR A 598 -19.37 -7.84 3.88
CA THR A 598 -18.20 -7.35 3.14
C THR A 598 -17.39 -8.48 2.53
N CYS A 599 -17.42 -9.66 3.15
CA CYS A 599 -16.76 -10.86 2.64
C CYS A 599 -17.56 -12.10 3.04
N SER A 600 -17.48 -13.16 2.24
CA SER A 600 -18.05 -14.47 2.56
C SER A 600 -17.29 -15.58 1.86
N TYR A 601 -17.13 -16.73 2.52
CA TYR A 601 -16.51 -17.90 1.92
C TYR A 601 -17.11 -19.19 2.50
N PRO A 602 -17.69 -20.11 1.69
CA PRO A 602 -17.94 -20.00 0.25
C PRO A 602 -18.82 -18.77 -0.09
N GLU A 603 -18.99 -18.48 -1.38
CA GLU A 603 -19.82 -17.34 -1.79
C GLU A 603 -21.26 -17.45 -1.24
N TYR A 604 -21.74 -16.38 -0.61
CA TYR A 604 -22.97 -16.40 0.20
C TYR A 604 -24.25 -16.67 -0.62
N ASN A 605 -24.40 -16.14 -1.84
CA ASN A 605 -25.53 -16.46 -2.74
C ASN A 605 -26.95 -16.39 -2.11
N ASP A 606 -27.23 -15.35 -1.31
CA ASP A 606 -28.47 -15.21 -0.49
C ASP A 606 -28.67 -16.34 0.55
N GLY A 607 -27.60 -17.00 0.95
CA GLY A 607 -27.58 -18.08 1.93
C GLY A 607 -26.83 -19.30 1.44
N TRP A 608 -26.07 -19.93 2.33
CA TRP A 608 -25.38 -21.17 2.02
C TRP A 608 -26.33 -22.35 2.05
N ASN A 609 -26.17 -23.26 1.10
CA ASN A 609 -26.82 -24.56 1.11
C ASN A 609 -25.73 -25.62 1.04
N VAL A 610 -25.57 -26.39 2.11
CA VAL A 610 -24.49 -27.37 2.25
C VAL A 610 -25.02 -28.75 2.60
N THR A 611 -24.24 -29.78 2.29
CA THR A 611 -24.38 -31.10 2.92
C THR A 611 -23.43 -31.13 4.10
N ALA A 612 -23.95 -31.20 5.33
CA ALA A 612 -23.14 -31.21 6.55
C ALA A 612 -22.97 -32.64 7.09
N TYR A 613 -21.76 -32.94 7.58
CA TYR A 613 -21.40 -34.24 8.17
C TYR A 613 -21.16 -34.13 9.68
N PRO A 614 -21.36 -35.21 10.45
CA PRO A 614 -21.20 -35.17 11.91
C PRO A 614 -19.82 -34.76 12.43
N ASP A 615 -18.77 -34.86 11.61
CA ASP A 615 -17.40 -34.45 11.94
C ASP A 615 -17.12 -32.95 11.68
N GLY A 616 -18.11 -32.22 11.15
CA GLY A 616 -18.01 -30.81 10.81
C GLY A 616 -17.66 -30.53 9.33
N THR A 617 -17.46 -31.57 8.52
CA THR A 617 -17.21 -31.41 7.08
C THR A 617 -18.45 -30.87 6.37
N LEU A 618 -18.28 -29.87 5.51
CA LEU A 618 -19.35 -29.27 4.70
C LEU A 618 -19.05 -29.46 3.22
N ILE A 619 -20.02 -29.93 2.44
CA ILE A 619 -19.95 -29.87 0.98
C ILE A 619 -20.91 -28.79 0.49
N ASN A 620 -20.37 -27.71 -0.06
CA ASN A 620 -21.18 -26.62 -0.56
C ASN A 620 -21.88 -27.04 -1.87
N LYS A 621 -23.17 -26.74 -1.99
CA LYS A 621 -23.96 -27.20 -3.14
C LYS A 621 -23.79 -26.35 -4.39
N SER A 622 -23.37 -25.09 -4.26
CA SER A 622 -23.19 -24.21 -5.42
C SER A 622 -21.95 -24.58 -6.23
N ASP A 623 -20.84 -24.95 -5.56
CA ASP A 623 -19.56 -25.27 -6.20
C ASP A 623 -19.14 -26.76 -6.07
N GLY A 624 -19.81 -27.54 -5.23
CA GLY A 624 -19.49 -28.95 -4.98
C GLY A 624 -18.21 -29.19 -4.17
N ARG A 625 -17.59 -28.15 -3.61
CA ARG A 625 -16.31 -28.24 -2.88
C ARG A 625 -16.51 -28.50 -1.38
N GLU A 626 -15.45 -29.00 -0.77
CA GLU A 626 -15.39 -29.29 0.67
C GLU A 626 -14.88 -28.09 1.47
N TYR A 627 -15.54 -27.80 2.60
CA TYR A 627 -15.23 -26.70 3.50
C TYR A 627 -15.26 -27.16 4.95
N SER A 628 -14.42 -26.51 5.75
CA SER A 628 -14.33 -26.75 7.20
C SER A 628 -15.35 -25.97 8.02
N TYR A 629 -15.85 -24.85 7.47
CA TYR A 629 -16.82 -23.94 8.07
C TYR A 629 -17.36 -23.00 6.99
N LEU A 630 -18.42 -22.26 7.31
CA LEU A 630 -18.89 -21.11 6.53
C LEU A 630 -18.31 -19.85 7.15
N TYR A 631 -17.81 -18.92 6.36
CA TYR A 631 -17.15 -17.70 6.81
C TYR A 631 -17.86 -16.47 6.28
N TRP A 632 -17.93 -15.42 7.10
CA TRP A 632 -18.36 -14.10 6.67
C TRP A 632 -17.67 -12.98 7.44
N GLU A 633 -17.68 -11.79 6.85
CA GLU A 633 -17.38 -10.51 7.50
C GLU A 633 -18.46 -9.50 7.14
N GLY A 634 -18.61 -8.47 7.96
CA GLY A 634 -19.56 -7.41 7.65
C GLY A 634 -19.26 -6.10 8.36
N LYS A 635 -19.98 -5.06 7.91
CA LYS A 635 -20.05 -3.76 8.58
C LYS A 635 -21.41 -3.58 9.25
N GLY A 636 -21.42 -2.90 10.40
CA GLY A 636 -22.61 -2.46 11.11
C GLY A 636 -22.28 -1.81 12.45
N ALA A 637 -23.17 -0.93 12.89
CA ALA A 637 -22.96 -0.08 14.07
C ALA A 637 -23.56 -0.68 15.35
N ALA A 638 -23.22 -1.92 15.68
CA ALA A 638 -23.65 -2.51 16.94
C ALA A 638 -23.02 -1.76 18.12
N ASP A 639 -23.84 -1.42 19.11
CA ASP A 639 -23.36 -0.86 20.36
C ASP A 639 -22.91 -2.00 21.28
N TRP A 640 -21.60 -2.05 21.56
CA TRP A 640 -20.99 -3.11 22.35
C TRP A 640 -20.90 -2.69 23.82
N ASP A 641 -21.66 -3.37 24.68
CA ASP A 641 -21.59 -3.13 26.12
C ASP A 641 -20.26 -3.63 26.70
N MET A 642 -19.36 -2.69 26.98
CA MET A 642 -18.05 -2.91 27.59
C MET A 642 -18.06 -2.65 29.12
N SER A 643 -19.23 -2.48 29.75
CA SER A 643 -19.32 -2.16 31.19
C SER A 643 -18.92 -3.30 32.14
N GLN A 644 -18.83 -4.52 31.61
CA GLN A 644 -18.36 -5.72 32.28
C GLN A 644 -17.44 -6.50 31.34
N GLY A 645 -16.53 -7.28 31.87
CA GLY A 645 -15.58 -8.03 31.04
C GLY A 645 -14.40 -8.56 31.82
N PHE A 646 -13.28 -8.70 31.12
CA PHE A 646 -12.02 -9.16 31.69
C PHE A 646 -10.91 -8.24 31.22
N VAL A 647 -10.15 -7.66 32.15
CA VAL A 647 -8.96 -6.88 31.82
C VAL A 647 -7.74 -7.78 31.95
N VAL A 648 -7.08 -8.02 30.82
CA VAL A 648 -6.02 -9.03 30.67
C VAL A 648 -4.79 -8.37 30.09
N LYS A 649 -3.59 -8.68 30.59
CA LYS A 649 -2.35 -8.20 29.97
C LYS A 649 -2.19 -8.79 28.57
N GLY A 650 -1.63 -8.03 27.62
CA GLY A 650 -1.38 -8.55 26.26
C GLY A 650 -0.65 -9.89 26.27
N SER A 651 0.42 -9.98 27.06
CA SER A 651 1.24 -11.18 27.25
C SER A 651 0.48 -12.40 27.78
N ASP A 652 -0.63 -12.20 28.48
CA ASP A 652 -1.43 -13.26 29.11
C ASP A 652 -2.66 -13.65 28.25
N THR A 653 -2.91 -12.92 27.16
CA THR A 653 -4.12 -13.05 26.33
C THR A 653 -4.31 -14.46 25.79
N ALA A 654 -3.23 -15.10 25.32
CA ALA A 654 -3.31 -16.46 24.76
C ALA A 654 -3.88 -17.45 25.77
N ARG A 655 -3.35 -17.44 26.99
CA ARG A 655 -3.80 -18.31 28.08
C ARG A 655 -5.24 -17.98 28.49
N PHE A 656 -5.56 -16.70 28.61
CA PHE A 656 -6.91 -16.26 28.94
C PHE A 656 -7.94 -16.76 27.92
N LEU A 657 -7.66 -16.60 26.62
CA LEU A 657 -8.57 -17.06 25.56
C LEU A 657 -8.72 -18.58 25.58
N GLN A 658 -7.63 -19.33 25.78
CA GLN A 658 -7.71 -20.79 25.94
C GLN A 658 -8.67 -21.17 27.08
N ASP A 659 -8.46 -20.62 28.27
CA ASP A 659 -9.26 -20.93 29.46
C ASP A 659 -10.75 -20.55 29.28
N LYS A 660 -11.04 -19.35 28.73
CA LYS A 660 -12.43 -18.86 28.61
C LYS A 660 -13.19 -19.50 27.45
N LEU A 661 -12.57 -19.69 26.30
CA LEU A 661 -13.23 -20.30 25.13
C LEU A 661 -13.51 -21.79 25.38
N GLU A 662 -12.59 -22.50 26.04
CA GLU A 662 -12.85 -23.88 26.49
C GLU A 662 -14.01 -23.93 27.49
N TYR A 663 -14.05 -23.01 28.47
CA TYR A 663 -15.16 -22.90 29.42
C TYR A 663 -16.51 -22.59 28.75
N LEU A 664 -16.51 -21.77 27.69
CA LEU A 664 -17.69 -21.47 26.89
C LEU A 664 -18.18 -22.68 26.08
N GLY A 665 -17.33 -23.69 25.86
CA GLY A 665 -17.66 -24.95 25.22
C GLY A 665 -17.16 -25.09 23.78
N LEU A 666 -16.19 -24.26 23.36
CA LEU A 666 -15.48 -24.45 22.09
C LEU A 666 -14.60 -25.69 22.16
N THR A 667 -14.49 -26.40 21.05
CA THR A 667 -13.54 -27.52 20.91
C THR A 667 -12.13 -27.01 20.65
N ALA A 668 -11.13 -27.88 20.81
CA ALA A 668 -9.74 -27.54 20.51
C ALA A 668 -9.54 -27.02 19.07
N ARG A 669 -10.30 -27.55 18.10
CA ARG A 669 -10.26 -27.09 16.70
C ARG A 669 -10.74 -25.64 16.58
N GLU A 670 -11.93 -25.37 17.11
CA GLU A 670 -12.59 -24.06 17.03
C GLU A 670 -11.81 -22.98 17.79
N LEU A 671 -11.38 -23.26 19.03
CA LEU A 671 -10.66 -22.26 19.83
C LEU A 671 -9.26 -21.97 19.30
N ASN A 672 -8.57 -22.94 18.69
CA ASN A 672 -7.26 -22.69 18.10
C ASN A 672 -7.37 -21.74 16.90
N GLU A 673 -8.36 -21.94 16.03
CA GLU A 673 -8.61 -21.05 14.88
C GLU A 673 -9.04 -19.64 15.31
N PHE A 674 -9.82 -19.54 16.40
CA PHE A 674 -10.15 -18.27 17.03
C PHE A 674 -8.88 -17.54 17.49
N ILE A 675 -8.04 -18.23 18.28
CA ILE A 675 -6.84 -17.64 18.89
C ILE A 675 -5.83 -17.23 17.82
N VAL A 676 -5.59 -18.07 16.81
CA VAL A 676 -4.62 -17.77 15.74
C VAL A 676 -4.95 -16.46 15.01
N TYR A 677 -6.24 -16.14 14.87
CA TYR A 677 -6.66 -14.89 14.22
C TYR A 677 -6.62 -13.69 15.16
N TRP A 678 -7.16 -13.83 16.37
CA TRP A 678 -7.35 -12.70 17.28
C TRP A 678 -6.12 -12.35 18.13
N LEU A 679 -5.29 -13.34 18.48
CA LEU A 679 -4.14 -13.13 19.35
C LEU A 679 -3.11 -12.12 18.80
N PRO A 680 -2.74 -12.14 17.50
CA PRO A 680 -1.79 -11.16 16.94
C PRO A 680 -2.20 -9.71 17.18
N LEU A 681 -3.51 -9.42 17.27
CA LEU A 681 -4.05 -8.08 17.47
C LEU A 681 -4.06 -7.63 18.95
N MET A 682 -3.89 -8.57 19.88
CA MET A 682 -4.04 -8.31 21.32
C MET A 682 -2.77 -8.57 22.14
N LYS A 683 -1.84 -9.41 21.64
CA LYS A 683 -0.69 -9.89 22.42
C LYS A 683 0.29 -8.78 22.81
N ASP A 684 0.40 -7.74 21.99
CA ASP A 684 1.37 -6.66 22.16
C ASP A 684 0.77 -5.43 22.88
N ASN A 685 -0.55 -5.44 23.14
CA ASN A 685 -1.22 -4.42 23.93
C ASN A 685 -0.78 -4.50 25.40
N LYS A 686 -0.69 -3.37 26.12
CA LYS A 686 -0.39 -3.39 27.57
C LYS A 686 -1.47 -4.18 28.32
N TYR A 687 -2.73 -3.83 28.08
CA TYR A 687 -3.90 -4.53 28.56
C TYR A 687 -4.99 -4.59 27.47
N ASN A 688 -5.89 -5.56 27.60
CA ASN A 688 -7.07 -5.74 26.78
C ASN A 688 -8.28 -5.84 27.70
N LEU A 689 -9.29 -4.99 27.50
CA LEU A 689 -10.63 -5.24 28.04
C LEU A 689 -11.39 -6.13 27.06
N ILE A 690 -11.71 -7.35 27.47
CA ILE A 690 -12.38 -8.35 26.64
C ILE A 690 -13.77 -8.64 27.20
N THR A 691 -14.78 -8.63 26.33
CA THR A 691 -16.16 -9.05 26.63
C THR A 691 -16.70 -9.96 25.54
N PHE A 692 -17.56 -10.91 25.92
CA PHE A 692 -18.22 -11.83 24.99
C PHE A 692 -19.68 -11.43 24.79
N GLN A 693 -19.99 -10.91 23.62
CA GLN A 693 -21.29 -10.38 23.23
C GLN A 693 -22.20 -11.48 22.71
N THR A 694 -23.45 -11.50 23.18
CA THR A 694 -24.48 -12.44 22.70
C THR A 694 -25.75 -11.71 22.30
N ALA A 695 -26.33 -10.91 23.18
CA ALA A 695 -27.59 -10.22 22.89
C ALA A 695 -27.44 -9.16 21.79
N ALA A 696 -26.42 -8.30 21.90
CA ALA A 696 -26.11 -7.29 20.89
C ALA A 696 -25.76 -7.95 19.54
N TYR A 697 -25.02 -9.05 19.56
CA TYR A 697 -24.66 -9.77 18.34
C TYR A 697 -25.88 -10.44 17.68
N GLU A 698 -26.75 -11.11 18.43
CA GLU A 698 -27.99 -11.72 17.91
C GLU A 698 -28.97 -10.67 17.38
N GLU A 699 -29.01 -9.48 17.99
CA GLU A 699 -29.86 -8.39 17.51
C GLU A 699 -29.38 -7.84 16.16
N ASN A 700 -28.06 -7.75 15.96
CA ASN A 700 -27.47 -7.10 14.79
C ASN A 700 -27.13 -8.07 13.65
N ALA A 701 -26.81 -9.33 13.95
CA ALA A 701 -26.50 -10.36 12.97
C ALA A 701 -27.28 -11.63 13.31
N ARG A 702 -28.50 -11.77 12.77
CA ARG A 702 -29.37 -12.93 13.05
C ARG A 702 -28.97 -14.11 12.19
N LEU A 703 -28.91 -15.30 12.79
CA LEU A 703 -28.53 -16.53 12.12
C LEU A 703 -29.72 -17.49 12.00
N TYR A 704 -30.14 -17.78 10.77
CA TYR A 704 -31.19 -18.74 10.45
C TYR A 704 -30.59 -20.02 9.89
N ILE A 705 -30.85 -21.15 10.56
CA ILE A 705 -30.36 -22.47 10.14
C ILE A 705 -31.55 -23.43 10.00
N THR A 706 -31.62 -24.13 8.85
CA THR A 706 -32.66 -25.13 8.55
C THR A 706 -32.00 -26.43 8.07
N PRO A 707 -32.28 -27.60 8.70
CA PRO A 707 -33.14 -27.81 9.84
C PRO A 707 -32.61 -27.11 11.10
N LYS A 708 -33.51 -26.79 12.03
CA LYS A 708 -33.15 -26.05 13.24
C LYS A 708 -32.20 -26.89 14.12
N PRO A 709 -31.02 -26.39 14.50
CA PRO A 709 -30.13 -27.09 15.42
C PRO A 709 -30.78 -27.26 16.80
N ASP A 710 -30.47 -28.38 17.45
CA ASP A 710 -30.86 -28.68 18.83
C ASP A 710 -30.09 -27.82 19.85
N SER A 711 -28.89 -27.39 19.47
CA SER A 711 -28.06 -26.50 20.29
C SER A 711 -27.27 -25.52 19.41
N VAL A 712 -27.22 -24.24 19.82
CA VAL A 712 -26.50 -23.17 19.12
C VAL A 712 -25.62 -22.43 20.10
N LEU A 713 -24.32 -22.33 19.79
CA LEU A 713 -23.36 -21.49 20.48
C LEU A 713 -22.94 -20.35 19.56
N ARG A 714 -23.05 -19.10 20.00
CA ARG A 714 -22.53 -17.93 19.28
C ARG A 714 -21.63 -17.15 20.22
N VAL A 715 -20.33 -17.09 19.91
CA VAL A 715 -19.33 -16.37 20.71
C VAL A 715 -18.80 -15.21 19.88
N PHE A 716 -19.23 -14.01 20.20
CA PHE A 716 -18.71 -12.80 19.56
C PHE A 716 -17.85 -12.02 20.55
N MET A 717 -16.55 -11.92 20.32
CA MET A 717 -15.65 -11.20 21.22
C MET A 717 -15.57 -9.73 20.81
N ALA A 718 -15.85 -8.81 21.73
CA ALA A 718 -15.46 -7.42 21.58
C ALA A 718 -14.27 -7.16 22.52
N TYR A 719 -13.19 -6.57 22.00
CA TYR A 719 -12.06 -6.17 22.83
C TYR A 719 -11.71 -4.70 22.62
N LYS A 720 -11.12 -4.08 23.64
CA LYS A 720 -10.55 -2.73 23.56
C LYS A 720 -9.14 -2.75 24.15
N ALA A 721 -8.17 -2.24 23.40
CA ALA A 721 -6.82 -2.03 23.89
C ALA A 721 -6.84 -0.97 25.02
N LEU A 722 -6.06 -1.20 26.06
CA LEU A 722 -5.94 -0.31 27.21
C LEU A 722 -4.48 -0.07 27.56
N ASP A 723 -4.15 1.18 27.84
CA ASP A 723 -2.83 1.56 28.33
C ASP A 723 -2.59 1.12 29.78
N ASP A 724 -3.63 1.17 30.60
CA ASP A 724 -3.59 0.88 32.02
C ASP A 724 -4.64 -0.16 32.42
N TYR A 725 -4.36 -0.85 33.53
CA TYR A 725 -5.33 -1.75 34.14
C TYR A 725 -6.50 -0.94 34.73
N ILE A 726 -7.72 -1.35 34.40
CA ILE A 726 -8.94 -0.83 35.00
C ILE A 726 -9.70 -1.96 35.70
N GLU A 727 -10.39 -1.62 36.79
CA GLU A 727 -11.25 -2.57 37.49
C GLU A 727 -12.66 -2.51 36.90
N VAL A 728 -13.11 -3.62 36.30
CA VAL A 728 -14.47 -3.80 35.79
C VAL A 728 -15.12 -5.01 36.44
N PRO A 729 -16.45 -5.03 36.62
CA PRO A 729 -17.16 -6.24 37.01
C PRO A 729 -16.87 -7.38 36.05
N GLU A 730 -16.48 -8.55 36.58
CA GLU A 730 -16.25 -9.72 35.75
C GLU A 730 -17.55 -10.20 35.08
N GLN A 731 -17.47 -10.41 33.77
CA GLN A 731 -18.59 -10.93 32.99
C GLN A 731 -18.93 -12.36 33.42
N ARG A 732 -20.22 -12.63 33.61
CA ARG A 732 -20.70 -13.98 33.93
C ARG A 732 -20.89 -14.82 32.67
N LEU A 733 -20.07 -15.85 32.52
CA LEU A 733 -20.14 -16.78 31.40
C LEU A 733 -20.88 -18.06 31.78
N SER A 734 -21.58 -18.65 30.80
CA SER A 734 -22.28 -19.92 30.95
C SER A 734 -21.72 -20.96 29.98
N THR A 735 -21.42 -22.16 30.46
CA THR A 735 -20.90 -23.25 29.64
C THR A 735 -21.98 -23.81 28.71
N PHE A 736 -21.66 -23.89 27.42
CA PHE A 736 -22.50 -24.52 26.40
C PHE A 736 -22.47 -26.05 26.50
N LYS A 737 -23.61 -26.69 26.22
CA LYS A 737 -23.73 -28.15 26.11
C LYS A 737 -24.21 -28.52 24.71
N ARG A 738 -23.36 -29.22 23.97
CA ARG A 738 -23.68 -29.78 22.65
C ARG A 738 -24.68 -30.92 22.81
N ASN A 739 -25.89 -30.72 22.31
CA ASN A 739 -26.93 -31.74 22.26
C ASN A 739 -27.42 -31.84 20.82
N GLY A 740 -27.64 -33.07 20.32
CA GLY A 740 -28.20 -33.30 18.99
C GLY A 740 -27.40 -32.61 17.88
N PHE A 741 -28.09 -32.03 16.91
CA PHE A 741 -27.47 -31.15 15.91
C PHE A 741 -26.98 -29.87 16.59
N ALA A 742 -25.65 -29.70 16.67
CA ALA A 742 -25.02 -28.49 17.19
C ALA A 742 -24.56 -27.56 16.07
N ALA A 743 -24.84 -26.26 16.20
CA ALA A 743 -24.21 -25.21 15.40
C ALA A 743 -23.35 -24.32 16.30
N VAL A 744 -22.15 -23.99 15.84
CA VAL A 744 -21.23 -23.11 16.58
C VAL A 744 -20.78 -22.00 15.67
N GLU A 745 -20.96 -20.77 16.11
CA GLU A 745 -20.39 -19.59 15.47
C GLU A 745 -19.48 -18.87 16.43
N TRP A 746 -18.34 -18.42 15.95
CA TRP A 746 -17.53 -17.44 16.66
C TRP A 746 -17.02 -16.36 15.73
N GLY A 747 -16.79 -15.17 16.28
CA GLY A 747 -16.24 -14.00 15.59
C GLY A 747 -15.84 -12.93 16.59
N GLY A 748 -15.55 -11.72 16.12
CA GLY A 748 -15.28 -10.62 17.04
C GLY A 748 -15.06 -9.27 16.37
N THR A 749 -14.63 -8.31 17.18
CA THR A 749 -14.36 -6.94 16.79
C THR A 749 -13.40 -6.26 17.76
N GLU A 750 -12.69 -5.25 17.26
CA GLU A 750 -11.99 -4.27 18.07
C GLU A 750 -12.87 -3.05 18.27
N VAL A 751 -13.09 -2.66 19.52
CA VAL A 751 -13.80 -1.43 19.90
C VAL A 751 -12.76 -0.34 20.11
N LYS A 752 -12.77 0.66 19.22
CA LYS A 752 -11.86 1.82 19.30
C LYS A 752 -12.24 2.77 20.44
#